data_AF-A0A7J6KF98-F1
#
_entry.id   AF-A0A7J6KF98-F1
#
_cell.length_a   1.000
_cell.length_b   1.000
_cell.length_c   1.000
_cell.angle_alpha   90.00
_cell.angle_beta   90.00
_cell.angle_gamma   90.00
#
_symmetry.space_group_name_H-M   'P 1'
#
loop_
_entity.id
_entity.type
_entity.pdbx_description
1 polymer ?
#
loop_
_entity_poly.entity_id
_entity_poly.type
_entity_poly.pdbx_seq_one_letter_code
_entity_poly.pdbx_strand_id
1 'polypeptide(L)'
;MTVSPADRVIQALPIAFAEHKSGGEKASREETGGKKDDQALSFLGDTKSASELNPPRLVCPDKPPTLPPREEQVRKAYALPLCELPWDDLGPMLGSGTFGRVYPLRRPACTEVTKGFVGRKFAVKIFWLKRKGMMNLFDTISQGGTPSAEQTDPGTIAAIKSEIRSLPTSSSAFRDMVRIADPTVDVEKIKGMADSLTVETIMKEAKTLRTVINTNGFYTEVGETGTIFTQMEKFVQAHRPEIWSTLSKASQEAQASKYAEIGLADNHWSLPLARVLVKDKNDVKHWALLIELFDGDLQPKTDKTGYSLDGWNAKSGGNVVLREIFSSREALIGLTSKLVKPFVVMQNLYSLGHFDIKPPNLLYKYFPGEKGRASRLSVAAGDFGMAGLLHGDMILRGTLAFMAPEMERVSGGLVAKPSYDVYALALTLASFWTAATELRDHYPWVEKCIKPTLKKMKDAPEFTFLRFASKTGPKLYEADTIYALSTCFAVGGKVEKLYHTGMPLLIRLKLSQMADPEPLARVSMRHARFVFKAYAMLDKLLRAPQSEANAETREEQLKQLQSLHIVQFLLFYLRMEPLTAARDNTQSYRRLARALLDFARLDPVYQAATETVQPLPYEFFTEQKDWQNVKVEVSGSEVDETIRKLRTSLTRDRSLSEDSWADLVDIMFGVSLDGLREVVTRVVYSRKTFLLEEKIGNAVKEAVAATYKFDPNTQLIAEDAPDRLFEVVRTDLGLSYPDDSELGRFLVHRVSKSHTAWATVDRLARQALRLALRREERTRQVYEQLLSGEKPSSESEKAFFDSVFSAVSVVSEANYFGLFWDFPSAGLFGVPPEEMQAYVRKTHLAFVGKMWPVETQKKILEAAVRVTVRGLNASLPASLVDVYATVFAALPTKAPVSPPFLYGLEREEYSSLLFDAKLPEFKEMVAFWATRHELNIAVQTAVGKIPDATNLSDEDIEKQLEGMLPAHLRSPSPARFGWPPEAVADNIRLFIREAKDELALHGPDMVHNRIRVNGRSKPPRRAAFLFHEIFRKAIAFKKDISVLQFNQFFTDILKQSFDPQCRRFIAEVKKRVKSAPAEYVRVADTEAVAPLFEGEGKDILKLVAVDPAARASDPEPNNCFLWTQAFLDDKTIVVS
;
A
#
# COMPACT_ATOMS: atom_id res chain seq x y z
N MET A 1 11.15 20.70 55.20
CA MET A 1 11.37 22.12 54.80
C MET A 1 11.98 22.13 53.41
N THR A 2 11.47 23.05 52.58
CA THR A 2 11.85 23.40 51.18
C THR A 2 11.73 22.33 50.09
N VAL A 3 10.53 22.28 49.48
CA VAL A 3 10.22 21.62 48.20
C VAL A 3 10.49 22.62 47.06
N SER A 4 11.21 22.17 46.03
CA SER A 4 11.54 22.91 44.79
C SER A 4 10.30 23.07 43.89
N PRO A 5 10.05 24.24 43.27
CA PRO A 5 8.84 24.52 42.50
C PRO A 5 8.94 24.13 41.01
N ALA A 6 9.46 22.94 40.70
CA ALA A 6 9.57 22.43 39.32
C ALA A 6 8.53 21.36 38.93
N ASP A 7 7.72 20.86 39.87
CA ASP A 7 6.82 19.71 39.65
C ASP A 7 5.32 20.04 39.64
N ARG A 8 4.94 21.27 39.28
CA ARG A 8 3.54 21.63 39.00
C ARG A 8 3.40 22.27 37.62
N VAL A 9 3.50 21.46 36.57
CA VAL A 9 2.89 21.81 35.28
C VAL A 9 1.39 21.58 35.40
N ILE A 10 0.72 22.62 35.90
CA ILE A 10 -0.72 22.83 35.77
C ILE A 10 -1.02 22.86 34.28
N GLN A 11 -1.85 21.93 33.79
CA GLN A 11 -2.58 22.13 32.54
C GLN A 11 -3.56 23.28 32.75
N ALA A 12 -3.07 24.51 32.59
CA ALA A 12 -3.94 25.66 32.44
C ALA A 12 -4.45 25.66 30.99
N LEU A 13 -5.49 24.87 30.76
CA LEU A 13 -6.46 25.17 29.70
C LEU A 13 -7.07 26.53 30.02
N PRO A 14 -7.28 27.44 29.06
CA PRO A 14 -8.37 28.38 29.18
C PRO A 14 -9.65 27.54 29.23
N ILE A 15 -10.22 27.40 30.43
CA ILE A 15 -11.58 26.88 30.63
C ILE A 15 -12.52 27.98 30.15
N ALA A 16 -12.85 27.92 28.87
CA ALA A 16 -14.06 28.40 28.26
C ALA A 16 -14.25 27.50 27.02
N PHE A 17 -15.49 27.12 26.68
CA PHE A 17 -15.83 26.26 25.53
C PHE A 17 -15.72 24.73 25.74
N ALA A 18 -15.92 24.24 26.96
CA ALA A 18 -16.55 22.93 27.15
C ALA A 18 -18.06 23.15 27.31
N GLU A 19 -18.89 22.58 26.42
CA GLU A 19 -20.32 22.47 26.66
C GLU A 19 -20.57 21.58 27.87
N HIS A 20 -20.60 22.16 29.07
CA HIS A 20 -21.41 21.63 30.15
C HIS A 20 -22.80 22.24 30.00
N LYS A 21 -23.75 21.45 29.47
CA LYS A 21 -25.17 21.71 29.73
C LYS A 21 -25.42 21.47 31.23
N SER A 22 -25.24 22.50 32.04
CA SER A 22 -25.84 22.60 33.37
C SER A 22 -27.03 23.55 33.28
N GLY A 23 -28.15 23.01 32.80
CA GLY A 23 -29.44 23.69 32.80
C GLY A 23 -30.50 22.70 33.23
N GLY A 24 -30.85 22.73 34.52
CA GLY A 24 -32.01 22.02 35.02
C GLY A 24 -33.28 22.72 34.53
N GLU A 25 -33.73 22.38 33.33
CA GLU A 25 -35.11 22.65 32.93
C GLU A 25 -35.99 21.55 33.53
N LYS A 26 -36.87 21.95 34.45
CA LYS A 26 -37.97 21.12 34.92
C LYS A 26 -38.81 20.74 33.70
N ALA A 27 -38.76 19.46 33.34
CA ALA A 27 -39.66 18.87 32.36
C ALA A 27 -41.11 19.04 32.85
N SER A 28 -41.87 19.93 32.20
CA SER A 28 -43.31 19.81 32.16
C SER A 28 -43.64 18.54 31.38
N ARG A 29 -44.19 17.55 32.07
CA ARG A 29 -44.82 16.36 31.48
C ARG A 29 -45.94 16.81 30.54
N GLU A 30 -45.68 16.85 29.25
CA GLU A 30 -46.69 16.51 28.26
C GLU A 30 -46.50 15.03 27.92
N GLU A 31 -47.38 14.22 28.50
CA GLU A 31 -47.57 12.83 28.09
C GLU A 31 -48.14 12.82 26.67
N THR A 32 -47.25 12.72 25.68
CA THR A 32 -47.62 12.17 24.38
C THR A 32 -47.17 10.72 24.36
N GLY A 33 -48.15 9.82 24.40
CA GLY A 33 -47.99 8.37 24.33
C GLY A 33 -47.47 7.90 22.97
N GLY A 34 -46.22 8.23 22.64
CA GLY A 34 -45.46 7.61 21.56
C GLY A 34 -44.76 6.36 22.08
N LYS A 35 -44.94 5.23 21.39
CA LYS A 35 -44.21 3.99 21.71
C LYS A 35 -42.71 4.29 21.73
N LYS A 36 -42.00 3.81 22.75
CA LYS A 36 -40.52 3.88 22.89
C LYS A 36 -39.77 3.46 21.61
N ASP A 37 -40.43 2.71 20.75
CA ASP A 37 -39.91 2.26 19.47
C ASP A 37 -39.75 3.37 18.43
N ASP A 38 -40.57 4.42 18.36
CA ASP A 38 -40.54 5.40 17.25
C ASP A 38 -39.33 6.37 17.27
N GLN A 39 -38.56 6.41 18.36
CA GLN A 39 -37.40 7.30 18.49
C GLN A 39 -36.06 6.70 17.98
N ALA A 40 -36.00 5.41 17.63
CA ALA A 40 -34.72 4.73 17.35
C ALA A 40 -33.93 5.25 16.14
N LEU A 41 -34.59 5.93 15.19
CA LEU A 41 -33.99 6.50 13.98
C LEU A 41 -34.11 8.04 13.93
N SER A 42 -34.45 8.68 15.05
CA SER A 42 -34.71 10.13 15.09
C SER A 42 -33.47 11.01 14.86
N PHE A 43 -32.27 10.42 14.91
CA PHE A 43 -31.01 11.12 14.60
C PHE A 43 -30.79 11.33 13.09
N LEU A 44 -31.56 10.66 12.23
CA LEU A 44 -31.45 10.78 10.78
C LEU A 44 -32.07 12.08 10.28
N GLY A 45 -31.31 12.84 9.48
CA GLY A 45 -31.78 14.12 8.93
C GLY A 45 -31.77 15.28 9.93
N ASP A 46 -31.24 15.09 11.15
CA ASP A 46 -31.06 16.19 12.10
C ASP A 46 -29.87 17.07 11.68
N THR A 47 -30.18 18.27 11.21
CA THR A 47 -29.18 19.29 10.85
C THR A 47 -28.90 20.28 11.98
N LYS A 48 -29.68 20.27 13.07
CA LYS A 48 -29.59 21.25 14.17
C LYS A 48 -28.38 21.03 15.08
N SER A 49 -27.72 19.87 15.00
CA SER A 49 -26.54 19.51 15.79
C SER A 49 -25.27 19.27 14.95
N ALA A 50 -25.08 20.04 13.88
CA ALA A 50 -23.90 19.92 13.02
C ALA A 50 -22.59 20.01 13.84
N SER A 51 -21.86 18.89 13.92
CA SER A 51 -20.66 18.77 14.75
C SER A 51 -19.53 18.06 14.00
N GLU A 52 -18.31 18.14 14.52
CA GLU A 52 -17.18 17.35 13.99
C GLU A 52 -17.41 15.84 14.11
N LEU A 53 -18.14 15.43 15.15
CA LEU A 53 -18.37 14.03 15.47
C LEU A 53 -19.43 13.42 14.54
N ASN A 54 -20.51 14.17 14.27
CA ASN A 54 -21.56 13.85 13.33
C ASN A 54 -21.74 15.02 12.35
N PRO A 55 -20.87 15.14 11.32
CA PRO A 55 -21.00 16.18 10.32
C PRO A 55 -22.29 15.98 9.52
N PRO A 56 -22.90 17.04 8.95
CA PRO A 56 -24.09 16.91 8.12
C PRO A 56 -23.75 16.31 6.74
N ARG A 57 -24.74 15.74 6.06
CA ARG A 57 -24.60 15.29 4.66
C ARG A 57 -24.32 16.49 3.75
N LEU A 58 -23.43 16.32 2.78
CA LEU A 58 -23.22 17.31 1.71
C LEU A 58 -24.41 17.30 0.76
N VAL A 59 -24.98 18.47 0.50
CA VAL A 59 -26.06 18.66 -0.47
C VAL A 59 -25.53 19.55 -1.59
N CYS A 60 -25.68 19.10 -2.85
CA CYS A 60 -25.34 19.92 -4.00
C CYS A 60 -26.32 21.10 -4.05
N PRO A 61 -25.84 22.35 -4.06
CA PRO A 61 -26.73 23.50 -4.10
C PRO A 61 -27.41 23.63 -5.47
N ASP A 62 -28.66 24.10 -5.49
CA ASP A 62 -29.43 24.33 -6.73
C ASP A 62 -28.80 25.39 -7.64
N LYS A 63 -28.01 26.30 -7.06
CA LYS A 63 -27.30 27.37 -7.76
C LYS A 63 -25.81 27.31 -7.43
N PRO A 64 -24.92 27.62 -8.40
CA PRO A 64 -23.50 27.74 -8.14
C PRO A 64 -23.26 28.72 -6.99
N PRO A 65 -22.51 28.33 -5.96
CA PRO A 65 -22.31 29.18 -4.80
C PRO A 65 -21.35 30.32 -5.17
N THR A 66 -21.67 31.52 -4.73
CA THR A 66 -20.88 32.72 -5.02
C THR A 66 -19.97 33.08 -3.85
N LEU A 67 -18.71 33.41 -4.17
CA LEU A 67 -17.80 34.03 -3.23
C LEU A 67 -17.91 35.55 -3.31
N PRO A 68 -17.63 36.26 -2.21
CA PRO A 68 -17.40 37.71 -2.26
C PRO A 68 -16.30 38.05 -3.28
N PRO A 69 -16.24 39.30 -3.78
CA PRO A 69 -15.15 39.74 -4.66
C PRO A 69 -13.77 39.44 -4.05
N ARG A 70 -12.77 39.16 -4.91
CA ARG A 70 -11.42 38.78 -4.46
C ARG A 70 -10.81 39.78 -3.48
N GLU A 71 -11.07 41.08 -3.68
CA GLU A 71 -10.62 42.14 -2.77
C GLU A 71 -11.11 41.95 -1.34
N GLU A 72 -12.38 41.56 -1.17
CA GLU A 72 -12.98 41.33 0.15
C GLU A 72 -12.42 40.08 0.81
N GLN A 73 -12.24 39.00 0.04
CA GLN A 73 -11.58 37.77 0.52
C GLN A 73 -10.18 38.12 1.05
N VAL A 74 -9.36 38.81 0.25
CA VAL A 74 -8.01 39.20 0.62
C VAL A 74 -8.02 40.07 1.88
N ARG A 75 -8.89 41.09 1.95
CA ARG A 75 -8.97 41.98 3.12
C ARG A 75 -9.21 41.21 4.42
N LYS A 76 -10.02 40.15 4.38
CA LYS A 76 -10.40 39.37 5.56
C LYS A 76 -9.20 38.65 6.19
N ALA A 77 -8.34 38.02 5.39
CA ALA A 77 -7.11 37.40 5.90
C ALA A 77 -5.96 38.40 6.04
N TYR A 78 -5.95 39.48 5.26
CA TYR A 78 -4.98 40.57 5.39
C TYR A 78 -5.15 41.36 6.68
N ALA A 79 -6.29 41.24 7.37
CA ALA A 79 -6.50 41.78 8.70
C ALA A 79 -5.70 41.06 9.79
N LEU A 80 -5.06 39.90 9.51
CA LEU A 80 -4.17 39.24 10.47
C LEU A 80 -3.08 40.20 10.96
N PRO A 81 -2.61 40.04 12.22
CA PRO A 81 -1.57 40.89 12.80
C PRO A 81 -0.32 40.92 11.91
N LEU A 82 0.31 42.09 11.78
CA LEU A 82 1.59 42.26 11.07
C LEU A 82 2.74 42.31 12.08
N CYS A 83 3.79 41.54 11.84
CA CYS A 83 5.07 41.69 12.53
C CYS A 83 6.23 41.85 11.54
N GLU A 84 7.26 42.58 11.97
CA GLU A 84 8.53 42.66 11.25
C GLU A 84 9.59 41.84 11.99
N LEU A 85 10.39 41.07 11.24
CA LEU A 85 11.43 40.20 11.79
C LEU A 85 12.75 40.35 11.02
N PRO A 86 13.91 40.45 11.69
CA PRO A 86 15.20 40.35 11.02
C PRO A 86 15.49 38.90 10.60
N TRP A 87 16.23 38.72 9.51
CA TRP A 87 16.63 37.39 9.03
C TRP A 87 17.41 36.56 10.06
N ASP A 88 18.14 37.22 10.97
CA ASP A 88 18.96 36.54 11.99
C ASP A 88 18.12 35.84 13.08
N ASP A 89 16.83 36.16 13.18
CA ASP A 89 15.89 35.43 14.06
C ASP A 89 15.43 34.09 13.47
N LEU A 90 15.82 33.80 12.22
CA LEU A 90 15.43 32.58 11.50
C LEU A 90 16.47 31.46 11.63
N GLY A 91 16.00 30.26 11.91
CA GLY A 91 16.80 29.03 11.92
C GLY A 91 17.19 28.57 10.51
N PRO A 92 17.80 27.38 10.40
CA PRO A 92 18.07 26.79 9.08
C PRO A 92 16.76 26.50 8.33
N MET A 93 16.78 26.59 7.00
CA MET A 93 15.64 26.24 6.16
C MET A 93 15.24 24.78 6.38
N LEU A 94 13.97 24.53 6.72
CA LEU A 94 13.45 23.17 6.93
C LEU A 94 12.95 22.54 5.62
N GLY A 95 12.41 23.35 4.72
CA GLY A 95 11.86 22.88 3.46
C GLY A 95 11.51 24.01 2.50
N SER A 96 11.33 23.67 1.22
CA SER A 96 10.95 24.61 0.16
C SER A 96 9.90 23.99 -0.76
N GLY A 97 8.79 24.70 -0.99
CA GLY A 97 7.80 24.38 -2.02
C GLY A 97 7.94 25.27 -3.26
N THR A 98 6.96 25.20 -4.16
CA THR A 98 6.91 26.05 -5.36
C THR A 98 6.79 27.54 -5.00
N PHE A 99 6.01 27.87 -3.96
CA PHE A 99 5.67 29.25 -3.63
C PHE A 99 6.44 29.85 -2.45
N GLY A 100 7.20 29.04 -1.69
CA GLY A 100 7.91 29.55 -0.52
C GLY A 100 8.84 28.58 0.18
N ARG A 101 9.56 29.10 1.18
CA ARG A 101 10.53 28.39 2.02
C ARG A 101 10.13 28.53 3.49
N VAL A 102 10.29 27.47 4.28
CA VAL A 102 9.91 27.44 5.70
C VAL A 102 11.14 27.50 6.58
N TYR A 103 11.15 28.43 7.52
CA TYR A 103 12.21 28.65 8.49
C TYR A 103 11.66 28.63 9.92
N PRO A 104 12.26 27.88 10.86
CA PRO A 104 11.83 27.89 12.25
C PRO A 104 12.31 29.17 12.93
N LEU A 105 11.57 29.68 13.91
CA LEU A 105 12.04 30.81 14.71
C LEU A 105 13.11 30.35 15.73
N ARG A 106 14.23 31.07 15.84
CA ARG A 106 15.28 30.81 16.84
C ARG A 106 14.91 31.31 18.24
N ARG A 107 14.13 32.38 18.29
CA ARG A 107 13.73 33.08 19.53
C ARG A 107 12.23 33.41 19.45
N PRO A 108 11.56 33.61 20.59
CA PRO A 108 10.19 34.12 20.58
C PRO A 108 10.13 35.44 19.80
N ALA A 109 9.29 35.50 18.78
CA ALA A 109 9.11 36.66 17.92
C ALA A 109 7.63 36.77 17.53
N CYS A 110 7.16 37.96 17.14
CA CYS A 110 5.72 38.27 17.00
C CYS A 110 4.95 37.94 18.30
N THR A 111 5.48 38.39 19.45
CA THR A 111 5.02 38.01 20.81
C THR A 111 3.55 38.27 21.07
N GLU A 112 2.98 39.32 20.46
CA GLU A 112 1.56 39.64 20.54
C GLU A 112 0.66 38.49 20.04
N VAL A 113 1.14 37.72 19.06
CA VAL A 113 0.44 36.56 18.51
C VAL A 113 0.85 35.29 19.26
N THR A 114 2.15 35.06 19.45
CA THR A 114 2.64 33.78 20.00
C THR A 114 2.34 33.60 21.49
N LYS A 115 2.11 34.68 22.25
CA LYS A 115 1.76 34.61 23.69
C LYS A 115 0.46 33.85 23.96
N GLY A 116 -0.48 33.85 23.01
CA GLY A 116 -1.75 33.11 23.11
C GLY A 116 -1.60 31.60 22.95
N PHE A 117 -0.41 31.11 22.59
CA PHE A 117 -0.16 29.73 22.18
C PHE A 117 1.01 29.11 22.96
N VAL A 118 0.90 29.12 24.30
CA VAL A 118 1.92 28.61 25.22
C VAL A 118 2.31 27.16 24.89
N GLY A 119 3.62 26.89 24.83
CA GLY A 119 4.16 25.55 24.56
C GLY A 119 4.20 25.15 23.08
N ARG A 120 3.71 26.00 22.16
CA ARG A 120 3.83 25.77 20.71
C ARG A 120 5.13 26.38 20.17
N LYS A 121 5.63 25.78 19.09
CA LYS A 121 6.77 26.29 18.31
C LYS A 121 6.26 26.90 17.01
N PHE A 122 6.99 27.83 16.44
CA PHE A 122 6.57 28.59 15.25
C PHE A 122 7.63 28.63 14.17
N ALA A 123 7.16 28.81 12.94
CA ALA A 123 7.97 28.98 11.75
C ALA A 123 7.38 30.09 10.87
N VAL A 124 8.19 30.60 9.95
CA VAL A 124 7.76 31.53 8.92
C VAL A 124 7.86 30.88 7.55
N LYS A 125 6.78 30.94 6.77
CA LYS A 125 6.73 30.60 5.34
C LYS A 125 7.04 31.88 4.56
N ILE A 126 8.28 32.03 4.09
CA ILE A 126 8.72 33.16 3.27
C ILE A 126 8.34 32.90 1.82
N PHE A 127 7.66 33.84 1.18
CA PHE A 127 7.28 33.72 -0.23
C PHE A 127 8.49 33.86 -1.13
N TRP A 128 8.70 32.82 -1.93
CA TRP A 128 9.89 32.64 -2.73
C TRP A 128 9.57 31.72 -3.91
N LEU A 129 9.13 32.30 -5.01
CA LEU A 129 8.58 31.55 -6.15
C LEU A 129 9.68 30.79 -6.93
N LYS A 130 9.70 29.46 -6.77
CA LYS A 130 10.63 28.56 -7.46
C LYS A 130 10.05 28.10 -8.81
N ARG A 131 10.11 28.98 -9.82
CA ARG A 131 9.68 28.67 -11.21
C ARG A 131 10.84 28.91 -12.19
N LYS A 132 11.22 27.86 -12.95
CA LYS A 132 12.23 27.92 -14.04
C LYS A 132 13.46 28.76 -13.69
N GLY A 133 14.11 28.54 -12.54
CA GLY A 133 15.36 29.23 -12.18
C GLY A 133 15.26 30.73 -11.85
N MET A 134 14.09 31.36 -11.94
CA MET A 134 13.87 32.80 -11.76
C MET A 134 14.50 33.37 -10.49
N MET A 135 14.30 32.72 -9.35
CA MET A 135 14.85 33.22 -8.09
C MET A 135 16.37 33.01 -7.98
N ASN A 136 16.91 31.96 -8.62
CA ASN A 136 18.36 31.80 -8.69
C ASN A 136 18.98 32.93 -9.51
N LEU A 137 18.33 33.33 -10.61
CA LEU A 137 18.76 34.49 -11.41
C LEU A 137 18.76 35.77 -10.56
N PHE A 138 17.69 36.03 -9.80
CA PHE A 138 17.66 37.18 -8.89
C PHE A 138 18.72 37.11 -7.77
N ASP A 139 18.97 35.93 -7.21
CA ASP A 139 20.03 35.73 -6.21
C ASP A 139 21.42 35.99 -6.80
N THR A 140 21.71 35.47 -8.00
CA THR A 140 22.97 35.71 -8.70
C THR A 140 23.20 37.20 -8.95
N ILE A 141 22.19 37.93 -9.43
CA ILE A 141 22.28 39.38 -9.65
C ILE A 141 22.50 40.11 -8.31
N SER A 142 21.78 39.71 -7.25
CA SER A 142 21.90 40.32 -5.92
C SER A 142 23.27 40.08 -5.27
N GLN A 143 23.99 39.04 -5.70
CA GLN A 143 25.36 38.72 -5.27
C GLN A 143 26.43 39.38 -6.16
N GLY A 144 26.04 40.28 -7.08
CA GLY A 144 26.95 41.00 -7.97
C GLY A 144 27.31 40.26 -9.26
N GLY A 145 26.62 39.16 -9.58
CA GLY A 145 26.80 38.45 -10.85
C GLY A 145 26.22 39.21 -12.05
N THR A 146 26.84 39.04 -13.21
CA THR A 146 26.44 39.68 -14.48
C THR A 146 26.00 38.62 -15.52
N PRO A 147 24.78 38.04 -15.37
CA PRO A 147 24.30 37.02 -16.29
C PRO A 147 24.12 37.59 -17.72
N SER A 148 24.58 36.87 -18.73
CA SER A 148 24.38 37.26 -20.15
C SER A 148 23.11 36.62 -20.73
N ALA A 149 22.61 37.19 -21.84
CA ALA A 149 21.47 36.63 -22.58
C ALA A 149 21.72 35.21 -23.09
N GLU A 150 22.97 34.90 -23.45
CA GLU A 150 23.41 33.58 -23.93
C GLU A 150 23.43 32.52 -22.82
N GLN A 151 23.68 32.94 -21.57
CA GLN A 151 23.78 32.06 -20.40
C GLN A 151 22.48 31.94 -19.60
N THR A 152 21.48 32.77 -19.90
CA THR A 152 20.20 32.78 -19.18
C THR A 152 19.18 31.93 -19.92
N ASP A 153 18.64 30.90 -19.27
CA ASP A 153 17.61 30.03 -19.85
C ASP A 153 16.39 30.85 -20.35
N PRO A 154 16.01 30.76 -21.63
CA PRO A 154 14.84 31.47 -22.17
C PRO A 154 13.54 31.16 -21.40
N GLY A 155 13.43 29.95 -20.85
CA GLY A 155 12.32 29.56 -19.99
C GLY A 155 12.21 30.37 -18.69
N THR A 156 13.34 30.85 -18.16
CA THR A 156 13.42 31.73 -16.98
C THR A 156 12.80 33.10 -17.28
N ILE A 157 13.17 33.70 -18.41
CA ILE A 157 12.65 34.99 -18.86
C ILE A 157 11.15 34.89 -19.14
N ALA A 158 10.71 33.83 -19.83
CA ALA A 158 9.30 33.58 -20.10
C ALA A 158 8.48 33.42 -18.81
N ALA A 159 9.04 32.77 -17.77
CA ALA A 159 8.41 32.67 -16.47
C ALA A 159 8.25 34.05 -15.80
N ILE A 160 9.30 34.88 -15.79
CA ILE A 160 9.24 36.26 -15.25
C ILE A 160 8.15 37.08 -15.97
N LYS A 161 8.13 37.04 -17.31
CA LYS A 161 7.09 37.72 -18.11
C LYS A 161 5.68 37.25 -17.73
N SER A 162 5.49 35.94 -17.58
CA SER A 162 4.21 35.35 -17.17
C SER A 162 3.75 35.87 -15.81
N GLU A 163 4.64 35.93 -14.82
CA GLU A 163 4.28 36.41 -13.48
C GLU A 163 3.91 37.90 -13.49
N ILE A 164 4.66 38.72 -14.22
CA ILE A 164 4.39 40.17 -14.33
C ILE A 164 3.06 40.45 -15.03
N ARG A 165 2.72 39.68 -16.08
CA ARG A 165 1.42 39.81 -16.76
C ARG A 165 0.25 39.47 -15.84
N SER A 166 0.46 38.56 -14.88
CA SER A 166 -0.57 38.10 -13.95
C SER A 166 -0.84 39.03 -12.77
N LEU A 167 -0.10 40.15 -12.65
CA LEU A 167 -0.21 41.04 -11.50
C LEU A 167 -1.60 41.69 -11.39
N PRO A 168 -2.23 41.65 -10.21
CA PRO A 168 -3.56 42.21 -9.97
C PRO A 168 -3.48 43.72 -9.68
N THR A 169 -3.00 44.50 -10.64
CA THR A 169 -2.74 45.94 -10.46
C THR A 169 -3.97 46.78 -10.14
N SER A 170 -5.17 46.29 -10.45
CA SER A 170 -6.45 46.90 -10.08
C SER A 170 -6.82 46.72 -8.60
N SER A 171 -6.19 45.79 -7.87
CA SER A 171 -6.45 45.55 -6.45
C SER A 171 -5.76 46.60 -5.57
N SER A 172 -6.54 47.30 -4.74
CA SER A 172 -6.01 48.22 -3.73
C SER A 172 -5.14 47.50 -2.71
N ALA A 173 -5.60 46.37 -2.18
CA ALA A 173 -4.86 45.57 -1.22
C ALA A 173 -3.50 45.12 -1.77
N PHE A 174 -3.43 44.71 -3.05
CA PHE A 174 -2.17 44.34 -3.68
C PHE A 174 -1.18 45.52 -3.75
N ARG A 175 -1.65 46.70 -4.19
CA ARG A 175 -0.82 47.90 -4.25
C ARG A 175 -0.32 48.32 -2.87
N ASP A 176 -1.17 48.21 -1.85
CA ASP A 176 -0.79 48.50 -0.47
C ASP A 176 0.27 47.50 0.05
N MET A 177 0.13 46.21 -0.25
CA MET A 177 1.14 45.20 0.09
C MET A 177 2.49 45.48 -0.58
N VAL A 178 2.49 45.90 -1.85
CA VAL A 178 3.74 46.28 -2.54
C VAL A 178 4.35 47.52 -1.90
N ARG A 179 3.55 48.57 -1.65
CA ARG A 179 4.02 49.81 -1.02
C ARG A 179 4.63 49.59 0.36
N ILE A 180 4.10 48.65 1.13
CA ILE A 180 4.65 48.26 2.45
C ILE A 180 5.99 47.53 2.32
N ALA A 181 6.13 46.66 1.31
CA ALA A 181 7.37 45.93 1.05
C ALA A 181 8.46 46.84 0.48
N ASP A 182 8.12 47.70 -0.47
CA ASP A 182 9.00 48.70 -1.05
C ASP A 182 8.19 49.91 -1.59
N PRO A 183 8.27 51.08 -0.95
CA PRO A 183 7.48 52.26 -1.33
C PRO A 183 7.92 52.90 -2.65
N THR A 184 9.08 52.51 -3.20
CA THR A 184 9.62 53.08 -4.45
C THR A 184 9.08 52.42 -5.71
N VAL A 185 8.30 51.35 -5.56
CA VAL A 185 7.84 50.51 -6.67
C VAL A 185 6.55 51.04 -7.30
N ASP A 186 6.61 51.29 -8.61
CA ASP A 186 5.43 51.55 -9.44
C ASP A 186 4.98 50.25 -10.14
N VAL A 187 3.87 49.67 -9.66
CA VAL A 187 3.37 48.37 -10.14
C VAL A 187 2.86 48.45 -11.59
N GLU A 188 2.26 49.57 -11.99
CA GLU A 188 1.75 49.73 -13.36
C GLU A 188 2.91 49.83 -14.35
N LYS A 189 3.96 50.57 -13.99
CA LYS A 189 5.21 50.60 -14.77
C LYS A 189 5.79 49.20 -14.95
N ILE A 190 5.87 48.41 -13.86
CA ILE A 190 6.41 47.05 -13.91
C ILE A 190 5.55 46.14 -14.79
N LYS A 191 4.22 46.20 -14.69
CA LYS A 191 3.32 45.43 -15.55
C LYS A 191 3.49 45.81 -17.03
N GLY A 192 3.66 47.09 -17.34
CA GLY A 192 3.93 47.59 -18.70
C GLY A 192 5.26 47.11 -19.29
N MET A 193 6.23 46.70 -18.47
CA MET A 193 7.53 46.18 -18.92
C MET A 193 7.48 44.70 -19.35
N ALA A 194 6.36 44.00 -19.15
CA ALA A 194 6.24 42.57 -19.40
C ALA A 194 6.71 42.14 -20.81
N ASP A 195 6.36 42.92 -21.83
CA ASP A 195 6.61 42.55 -23.22
C ASP A 195 8.03 42.92 -23.68
N SER A 196 8.67 43.91 -23.03
CA SER A 196 10.00 44.43 -23.36
C SER A 196 11.14 43.92 -22.46
N LEU A 197 10.88 42.99 -21.52
CA LEU A 197 11.94 42.43 -20.67
C LEU A 197 13.06 41.73 -21.47
N THR A 198 14.27 42.26 -21.33
CA THR A 198 15.56 41.65 -21.69
C THR A 198 16.34 41.25 -20.44
N VAL A 199 17.44 40.51 -20.58
CA VAL A 199 18.32 40.19 -19.45
C VAL A 199 18.92 41.45 -18.83
N GLU A 200 19.31 42.47 -19.61
CA GLU A 200 19.83 43.71 -19.01
C GLU A 200 18.75 44.46 -18.22
N THR A 201 17.51 44.45 -18.72
CA THR A 201 16.37 45.07 -18.01
C THR A 201 16.08 44.33 -16.71
N ILE A 202 16.14 42.99 -16.72
CA ILE A 202 16.01 42.17 -15.51
C ILE A 202 17.13 42.49 -14.52
N MET A 203 18.37 42.63 -14.97
CA MET A 203 19.49 43.00 -14.10
C MET A 203 19.27 44.34 -13.41
N LYS A 204 18.80 45.35 -14.17
CA LYS A 204 18.54 46.69 -13.65
C LYS A 204 17.39 46.71 -12.64
N GLU A 205 16.33 45.94 -12.87
CA GLU A 205 15.09 45.95 -12.07
C GLU A 205 14.95 44.74 -11.13
N ALA A 206 16.01 43.94 -10.94
CA ALA A 206 15.95 42.63 -10.26
C ALA A 206 15.29 42.71 -8.88
N LYS A 207 15.64 43.72 -8.08
CA LYS A 207 15.07 43.95 -6.75
C LYS A 207 13.55 44.21 -6.85
N THR A 208 13.15 45.13 -7.72
CA THR A 208 11.75 45.51 -7.93
C THR A 208 10.91 44.32 -8.43
N LEU A 209 11.41 43.61 -9.44
CA LEU A 209 10.76 42.43 -10.01
C LEU A 209 10.55 41.35 -8.95
N ARG A 210 11.58 41.06 -8.16
CA ARG A 210 11.52 40.10 -7.06
C ARG A 210 10.47 40.49 -6.02
N THR A 211 10.44 41.76 -5.59
CA THR A 211 9.47 42.26 -4.61
C THR A 211 8.03 42.05 -5.10
N VAL A 212 7.73 42.47 -6.33
CA VAL A 212 6.37 42.40 -6.88
C VAL A 212 5.92 40.95 -7.11
N ILE A 213 6.81 40.09 -7.61
CA ILE A 213 6.52 38.66 -7.85
C ILE A 213 6.27 37.92 -6.52
N ASN A 214 7.12 38.13 -5.50
CA ASN A 214 6.91 37.51 -4.19
C ASN A 214 5.64 38.04 -3.51
N THR A 215 5.33 39.34 -3.67
CA THR A 215 4.08 39.93 -3.17
C THR A 215 2.86 39.31 -3.85
N ASN A 216 2.93 38.98 -5.13
CA ASN A 216 1.83 38.30 -5.84
C ASN A 216 1.57 36.89 -5.28
N GLY A 217 2.65 36.16 -4.95
CA GLY A 217 2.56 34.87 -4.26
C GLY A 217 1.86 35.00 -2.90
N PHE A 218 2.24 36.01 -2.10
CA PHE A 218 1.61 36.31 -0.82
C PHE A 218 0.13 36.70 -0.97
N TYR A 219 -0.19 37.61 -1.91
CA TYR A 219 -1.56 38.03 -2.22
C TYR A 219 -2.46 36.84 -2.57
N THR A 220 -1.94 35.89 -3.34
CA THR A 220 -2.66 34.69 -3.74
C THR A 220 -3.00 33.81 -2.52
N GLU A 221 -2.02 33.49 -1.67
CA GLU A 221 -2.24 32.67 -0.46
C GLU A 221 -3.19 33.35 0.53
N VAL A 222 -3.06 34.66 0.73
CA VAL A 222 -3.94 35.45 1.60
C VAL A 222 -5.37 35.42 1.09
N GLY A 223 -5.59 35.48 -0.22
CA GLY A 223 -6.94 35.38 -0.78
C GLY A 223 -7.58 34.00 -0.60
N GLU A 224 -6.83 32.91 -0.71
CA GLU A 224 -7.35 31.56 -0.39
C GLU A 224 -7.66 31.42 1.10
N THR A 225 -6.76 31.92 1.97
CA THR A 225 -7.00 31.97 3.43
C THR A 225 -8.25 32.80 3.75
N GLY A 226 -8.46 33.90 3.03
CA GLY A 226 -9.64 34.76 3.14
C GLY A 226 -10.94 34.08 2.74
N THR A 227 -10.89 33.20 1.74
CA THR A 227 -12.01 32.32 1.38
C THR A 227 -12.33 31.35 2.52
N ILE A 228 -11.32 30.76 3.15
CA ILE A 228 -11.50 29.89 4.33
C ILE A 228 -12.16 30.67 5.47
N PHE A 229 -11.64 31.85 5.82
CA PHE A 229 -12.20 32.70 6.88
C PHE A 229 -13.63 33.17 6.58
N THR A 230 -13.98 33.40 5.32
CA THR A 230 -15.35 33.74 4.91
C THR A 230 -16.31 32.59 5.22
N GLN A 231 -15.95 31.35 4.90
CA GLN A 231 -16.80 30.21 5.18
C GLN A 231 -16.85 29.88 6.68
N MET A 232 -15.74 30.05 7.39
CA MET A 232 -15.70 29.90 8.85
C MET A 232 -16.64 30.90 9.53
N GLU A 233 -16.65 32.15 9.09
CA GLU A 233 -17.58 33.16 9.59
C GLU A 233 -19.04 32.76 9.35
N LYS A 234 -19.41 32.40 8.12
CA LYS A 234 -20.78 31.96 7.78
C LYS A 234 -21.23 30.80 8.66
N PHE A 235 -20.34 29.82 8.86
CA PHE A 235 -20.62 28.68 9.72
C PHE A 235 -20.80 29.09 11.18
N VAL A 236 -19.89 29.91 11.73
CA VAL A 236 -19.95 30.37 13.13
C VAL A 236 -21.21 31.20 13.38
N GLN A 237 -21.56 32.09 12.45
CA GLN A 237 -22.79 32.87 12.51
C GLN A 237 -24.05 32.00 12.57
N ALA A 238 -24.10 30.92 11.78
CA ALA A 238 -25.26 30.05 11.70
C ALA A 238 -25.34 29.01 12.84
N HIS A 239 -24.21 28.45 13.27
CA HIS A 239 -24.18 27.25 14.13
C HIS A 239 -23.48 27.46 15.48
N ARG A 240 -22.79 28.59 15.70
CA ARG A 240 -22.11 28.91 16.96
C ARG A 240 -22.49 30.32 17.45
N PRO A 241 -23.77 30.58 17.77
CA PRO A 241 -24.28 31.91 18.10
C PRO A 241 -23.56 32.58 19.29
N GLU A 242 -23.12 31.77 20.25
CA GLU A 242 -22.36 32.25 21.41
C GLU A 242 -21.02 32.87 21.00
N ILE A 243 -20.27 32.18 20.12
CA ILE A 243 -19.01 32.69 19.58
C ILE A 243 -19.28 33.90 18.68
N TRP A 244 -20.32 33.84 17.85
CA TRP A 244 -20.67 34.92 16.94
C TRP A 244 -21.01 36.22 17.66
N SER A 245 -21.74 36.16 18.78
CA SER A 245 -22.13 37.33 19.57
C SER A 245 -20.94 38.18 20.05
N THR A 246 -19.80 37.53 20.28
CA THR A 246 -18.53 38.17 20.66
C THR A 246 -17.78 38.63 19.41
N LEU A 247 -17.67 37.76 18.40
CA LEU A 247 -16.95 38.06 17.17
C LEU A 247 -17.53 39.22 16.36
N SER A 248 -18.86 39.35 16.32
CA SER A 248 -19.54 40.39 15.54
C SER A 248 -19.22 41.81 16.03
N LYS A 249 -18.75 41.94 17.27
CA LYS A 249 -18.36 43.22 17.89
C LYS A 249 -16.84 43.43 17.92
N ALA A 250 -16.05 42.43 17.52
CA ALA A 250 -14.60 42.48 17.54
C ALA A 250 -14.03 43.24 16.33
N SER A 251 -12.78 43.70 16.43
CA SER A 251 -12.06 44.27 15.28
C SER A 251 -11.84 43.21 14.19
N GLN A 252 -11.61 43.63 12.94
CA GLN A 252 -11.30 42.71 11.84
C GLN A 252 -10.05 41.86 12.15
N GLU A 253 -9.06 42.43 12.82
CA GLU A 253 -7.85 41.73 13.26
C GLU A 253 -8.18 40.63 14.30
N ALA A 254 -9.01 40.95 15.29
CA ALA A 254 -9.42 39.99 16.31
C ALA A 254 -10.28 38.86 15.70
N GLN A 255 -11.15 39.18 14.73
CA GLN A 255 -11.92 38.19 13.98
C GLN A 255 -10.99 37.26 13.19
N ALA A 256 -10.06 37.80 12.40
CA ALA A 256 -9.12 37.02 11.61
C ALA A 256 -8.24 36.11 12.50
N SER A 257 -7.74 36.65 13.61
CA SER A 257 -6.96 35.89 14.59
C SER A 257 -7.77 34.75 15.20
N LYS A 258 -9.05 34.98 15.52
CA LYS A 258 -9.91 33.92 16.05
C LYS A 258 -10.23 32.85 15.02
N TYR A 259 -10.44 33.20 13.75
CA TYR A 259 -10.60 32.20 12.69
C TYR A 259 -9.35 31.35 12.51
N ALA A 260 -8.15 31.95 12.55
CA ALA A 260 -6.89 31.21 12.53
C ALA A 260 -6.75 30.26 13.74
N GLU A 261 -7.11 30.73 14.94
CA GLU A 261 -7.10 29.93 16.18
C GLU A 261 -8.05 28.72 16.07
N ILE A 262 -9.29 28.92 15.61
CA ILE A 262 -10.27 27.83 15.39
C ILE A 262 -9.72 26.84 14.36
N GLY A 263 -9.15 27.33 13.26
CA GLY A 263 -8.54 26.48 12.24
C GLY A 263 -7.45 25.58 12.82
N LEU A 264 -6.58 26.15 13.65
CA LEU A 264 -5.46 25.45 14.25
C LEU A 264 -5.87 24.49 15.37
N ALA A 265 -6.70 24.94 16.31
CA ALA A 265 -7.07 24.20 17.52
C ALA A 265 -8.17 23.17 17.27
N ASP A 266 -9.23 23.55 16.56
CA ASP A 266 -10.42 22.71 16.38
C ASP A 266 -10.32 21.88 15.10
N ASN A 267 -9.94 22.51 13.99
CA ASN A 267 -10.01 21.89 12.66
C ASN A 267 -8.73 21.15 12.26
N HIS A 268 -7.65 21.33 13.03
CA HIS A 268 -6.32 20.78 12.75
C HIS A 268 -5.78 21.24 11.38
N TRP A 269 -5.88 22.53 11.11
CA TRP A 269 -5.34 23.19 9.93
C TRP A 269 -4.18 24.09 10.34
N SER A 270 -3.04 23.95 9.67
CA SER A 270 -1.89 24.84 9.84
C SER A 270 -2.13 26.17 9.11
N LEU A 271 -3.17 26.91 9.52
CA LEU A 271 -3.50 28.22 8.98
C LEU A 271 -2.50 29.30 9.44
N PRO A 272 -2.34 30.38 8.67
CA PRO A 272 -1.52 31.51 9.06
C PRO A 272 -2.05 32.21 10.31
N LEU A 273 -1.15 32.50 11.26
CA LEU A 273 -1.44 33.19 12.51
C LEU A 273 -1.13 34.69 12.44
N ALA A 274 -0.18 35.08 11.58
CA ALA A 274 0.23 36.46 11.38
C ALA A 274 0.82 36.66 9.99
N ARG A 275 0.80 37.90 9.51
CA ARG A 275 1.60 38.35 8.37
C ARG A 275 2.95 38.81 8.89
N VAL A 276 4.00 38.51 8.13
CA VAL A 276 5.37 38.77 8.53
C VAL A 276 6.11 39.48 7.40
N LEU A 277 6.85 40.53 7.72
CA LEU A 277 7.86 41.09 6.84
C LEU A 277 9.23 40.69 7.36
N VAL A 278 9.92 39.84 6.61
CA VAL A 278 11.28 39.42 6.94
C VAL A 278 12.26 40.34 6.23
N LYS A 279 13.09 41.04 7.00
CA LYS A 279 14.14 41.91 6.47
C LYS A 279 15.43 41.12 6.31
N ASP A 280 15.89 40.95 5.06
CA ASP A 280 17.16 40.27 4.77
C ASP A 280 18.38 41.15 5.03
N LYS A 281 19.57 40.57 4.85
CA LYS A 281 20.86 41.24 5.11
C LYS A 281 21.15 42.40 4.15
N ASN A 282 20.43 42.49 3.03
CA ASN A 282 20.55 43.54 2.02
C ASN A 282 19.42 44.57 2.14
N ASP A 283 18.75 44.64 3.30
CA ASP A 283 17.62 45.53 3.56
C ASP A 283 16.37 45.24 2.73
N VAL A 284 16.29 44.10 2.04
CA VAL A 284 15.11 43.72 1.24
C VAL A 284 14.06 43.07 2.15
N LYS A 285 12.83 43.58 2.08
CA LYS A 285 11.69 43.01 2.80
C LYS A 285 11.04 41.90 1.98
N HIS A 286 10.88 40.72 2.58
CA HIS A 286 10.18 39.58 2.00
C HIS A 286 8.89 39.33 2.77
N TRP A 287 7.76 39.23 2.05
CA TRP A 287 6.51 38.78 2.64
C TRP A 287 6.62 37.33 3.13
N ALA A 288 6.02 37.08 4.28
CA ALA A 288 5.97 35.77 4.91
C ALA A 288 4.71 35.61 5.76
N LEU A 289 4.41 34.37 6.15
CA LEU A 289 3.32 34.04 7.08
C LEU A 289 3.86 33.27 8.28
N LEU A 290 3.41 33.65 9.48
CA LEU A 290 3.70 32.93 10.72
C LEU A 290 2.76 31.72 10.82
N ILE A 291 3.32 30.54 11.01
CA ILE A 291 2.60 29.27 11.15
C ILE A 291 3.12 28.48 12.36
N GLU A 292 2.31 27.55 12.86
CA GLU A 292 2.78 26.58 13.85
C GLU A 292 3.85 25.66 13.23
N LEU A 293 4.93 25.42 13.96
CA LEU A 293 5.96 24.46 13.58
C LEU A 293 5.56 23.06 14.05
N PHE A 294 5.56 22.14 13.09
CA PHE A 294 5.39 20.69 13.25
C PHE A 294 6.74 19.99 13.19
N ASP A 295 6.78 18.72 13.61
CA ASP A 295 8.03 17.94 13.64
C ASP A 295 8.46 17.52 12.22
N GLY A 296 7.50 17.40 11.30
CA GLY A 296 7.73 17.13 9.89
C GLY A 296 6.43 16.96 9.10
N ASP A 297 6.59 16.73 7.79
CA ASP A 297 5.53 16.23 6.92
C ASP A 297 5.52 14.69 6.89
N LEU A 298 4.41 14.09 6.45
CA LEU A 298 4.25 12.64 6.39
C LEU A 298 4.88 12.02 5.12
N GLN A 299 5.75 12.71 4.37
CA GLN A 299 6.45 12.17 3.21
C GLN A 299 7.82 11.59 3.60
N PRO A 300 7.99 10.26 3.60
CA PRO A 300 9.30 9.65 3.79
C PRO A 300 10.30 10.10 2.74
N LYS A 301 11.58 10.18 3.15
CA LYS A 301 12.68 10.40 2.21
C LYS A 301 13.22 9.05 1.74
N THR A 302 13.21 8.86 0.43
CA THR A 302 13.71 7.67 -0.26
C THR A 302 15.23 7.62 -0.30
N ASP A 303 15.80 6.41 -0.25
CA ASP A 303 17.21 6.19 -0.54
C ASP A 303 17.46 6.22 -2.05
N LYS A 304 18.15 7.27 -2.51
CA LYS A 304 18.52 7.42 -3.92
C LYS A 304 19.76 6.65 -4.31
N THR A 305 20.50 6.09 -3.34
CA THR A 305 21.72 5.33 -3.63
C THR A 305 21.43 3.89 -4.03
N GLY A 306 20.24 3.37 -3.68
CA GLY A 306 19.82 1.99 -3.95
C GLY A 306 20.51 0.96 -3.06
N TYR A 307 21.18 1.38 -1.99
CA TYR A 307 21.80 0.47 -1.02
C TYR A 307 20.82 0.07 0.09
N SER A 308 19.79 0.87 0.37
CA SER A 308 18.72 0.50 1.30
C SER A 308 17.64 -0.29 0.55
N LEU A 309 17.53 -1.59 0.84
CA LEU A 309 16.56 -2.49 0.19
C LEU A 309 15.09 -2.22 0.57
N ASP A 310 14.89 -1.60 1.74
CA ASP A 310 13.59 -1.09 2.18
C ASP A 310 13.21 0.23 1.47
N GLY A 311 14.14 0.86 0.74
CA GLY A 311 13.94 2.13 0.03
C GLY A 311 13.99 3.37 0.91
N TRP A 312 14.20 3.23 2.22
CA TRP A 312 14.19 4.34 3.18
C TRP A 312 15.59 4.90 3.43
N ASN A 313 15.76 6.21 3.28
CA ASN A 313 17.04 6.84 3.56
C ASN A 313 17.36 6.88 5.07
N ALA A 314 18.33 6.06 5.51
CA ALA A 314 18.77 6.00 6.90
C ALA A 314 19.42 7.31 7.42
N LYS A 315 19.93 8.18 6.54
CA LYS A 315 20.53 9.47 6.93
C LYS A 315 19.49 10.57 7.17
N SER A 316 18.21 10.31 6.89
CA SER A 316 17.15 11.31 7.09
C SER A 316 16.62 11.25 8.52
N GLY A 317 16.85 12.29 9.32
CA GLY A 317 16.39 12.33 10.71
C GLY A 317 14.87 12.17 10.88
N GLY A 318 14.06 12.69 9.93
CA GLY A 318 12.61 12.53 9.95
C GLY A 318 12.13 11.09 9.69
N ASN A 319 12.94 10.27 9.00
CA ASN A 319 12.57 8.90 8.69
C ASN A 319 12.51 8.00 9.93
N VAL A 320 13.24 8.29 11.01
CA VAL A 320 13.20 7.46 12.23
C VAL A 320 11.77 7.40 12.80
N VAL A 321 11.15 8.56 12.96
CA VAL A 321 9.78 8.67 13.47
C VAL A 321 8.76 8.14 12.46
N LEU A 322 8.92 8.46 11.17
CA LEU A 322 8.01 7.97 10.14
C LEU A 322 8.05 6.45 10.00
N ARG A 323 9.23 5.82 10.11
CA ARG A 323 9.37 4.35 10.13
C ARG A 323 8.61 3.75 11.32
N GLU A 324 8.70 4.35 12.51
CA GLU A 324 7.96 3.89 13.69
C GLU A 324 6.44 3.97 13.46
N ILE A 325 5.95 5.09 12.91
CA ILE A 325 4.53 5.29 12.62
C ILE A 325 4.04 4.32 11.54
N PHE A 326 4.77 4.16 10.43
CA PHE A 326 4.32 3.37 9.28
C PHE A 326 4.56 1.87 9.42
N SER A 327 5.38 1.44 10.39
CA SER A 327 5.60 0.01 10.67
C SER A 327 4.69 -0.54 11.78
N SER A 328 3.81 0.28 12.36
CA SER A 328 2.87 -0.14 13.41
C SER A 328 1.43 -0.12 12.88
N ARG A 329 0.76 -1.28 12.99
CA ARG A 329 -0.68 -1.42 12.71
C ARG A 329 -1.49 -0.40 13.52
N GLU A 330 -1.19 -0.26 14.80
CA GLU A 330 -1.89 0.63 15.73
C GLU A 330 -1.72 2.10 15.35
N ALA A 331 -0.49 2.50 15.06
CA ALA A 331 -0.19 3.85 14.63
C ALA A 331 -0.86 4.17 13.29
N LEU A 332 -0.86 3.24 12.33
CA LEU A 332 -1.52 3.40 11.04
C LEU A 332 -3.05 3.48 11.15
N ILE A 333 -3.70 2.67 12.00
CA ILE A 333 -5.14 2.78 12.27
C ILE A 333 -5.45 4.14 12.90
N GLY A 334 -4.66 4.54 13.90
CA GLY A 334 -4.80 5.83 14.57
C GLY A 334 -4.59 7.01 13.62
N LEU A 335 -3.59 6.92 12.73
CA LEU A 335 -3.28 7.91 11.70
C LEU A 335 -4.42 8.02 10.69
N THR A 336 -4.87 6.90 10.14
CA THR A 336 -5.99 6.82 9.19
C THR A 336 -7.24 7.49 9.76
N SER A 337 -7.59 7.18 11.02
CA SER A 337 -8.74 7.77 11.70
C SER A 337 -8.62 9.28 11.94
N LYS A 338 -7.41 9.78 12.24
CA LYS A 338 -7.16 11.20 12.54
C LYS A 338 -7.03 12.06 11.28
N LEU A 339 -6.50 11.54 10.19
CA LEU A 339 -6.25 12.30 8.96
C LEU A 339 -7.51 12.64 8.16
N VAL A 340 -8.63 11.93 8.37
CA VAL A 340 -9.89 12.27 7.70
C VAL A 340 -10.52 13.52 8.31
N LYS A 341 -10.28 13.79 9.61
CA LYS A 341 -10.91 14.90 10.34
C LYS A 341 -10.70 16.27 9.66
N PRO A 342 -9.47 16.70 9.31
CA PRO A 342 -9.25 18.00 8.67
C PRO A 342 -10.10 18.21 7.42
N PHE A 343 -10.30 17.15 6.62
CA PHE A 343 -10.97 17.23 5.32
C PHE A 343 -12.48 17.07 5.41
N VAL A 344 -12.99 16.20 6.29
CA VAL A 344 -14.44 16.11 6.50
C VAL A 344 -14.99 17.40 7.09
N VAL A 345 -14.25 18.05 7.99
CA VAL A 345 -14.62 19.36 8.52
C VAL A 345 -14.62 20.40 7.40
N MET A 346 -13.58 20.41 6.55
CA MET A 346 -13.47 21.33 5.42
C MET A 346 -14.67 21.21 4.46
N GLN A 347 -15.02 19.98 4.08
CA GLN A 347 -16.12 19.74 3.15
C GLN A 347 -17.48 19.92 3.81
N ASN A 348 -17.77 19.18 4.87
CA ASN A 348 -19.13 19.05 5.40
C ASN A 348 -19.57 20.20 6.30
N LEU A 349 -18.64 20.92 6.95
CA LEU A 349 -18.99 22.08 7.79
C LEU A 349 -18.79 23.41 7.06
N TYR A 350 -17.78 23.52 6.21
CA TYR A 350 -17.42 24.78 5.56
C TYR A 350 -17.62 24.81 4.04
N SER A 351 -18.08 23.71 3.43
CA SER A 351 -18.31 23.60 1.98
C SER A 351 -17.06 23.93 1.13
N LEU A 352 -15.88 23.57 1.64
CA LEU A 352 -14.59 23.79 1.00
C LEU A 352 -13.94 22.47 0.57
N GLY A 353 -13.16 22.50 -0.51
CA GLY A 353 -12.22 21.45 -0.88
C GLY A 353 -10.77 21.93 -0.74
N HIS A 354 -9.85 21.01 -0.50
CA HIS A 354 -8.41 21.28 -0.41
C HIS A 354 -7.71 21.21 -1.77
N PHE A 355 -8.08 20.25 -2.61
CA PHE A 355 -7.61 20.03 -3.99
C PHE A 355 -6.11 19.77 -4.19
N ASP A 356 -5.36 19.48 -3.12
CA ASP A 356 -3.95 19.07 -3.18
C ASP A 356 -3.58 18.22 -1.95
N ILE A 357 -4.42 17.23 -1.64
CA ILE A 357 -4.18 16.28 -0.54
C ILE A 357 -3.09 15.29 -0.99
N LYS A 358 -1.97 15.28 -0.26
CA LYS A 358 -0.79 14.42 -0.50
C LYS A 358 0.10 14.37 0.73
N PRO A 359 1.01 13.38 0.87
CA PRO A 359 1.87 13.24 2.04
C PRO A 359 2.65 14.50 2.46
N PRO A 360 3.24 15.30 1.53
CA PRO A 360 3.95 16.54 1.91
C PRO A 360 3.08 17.62 2.57
N ASN A 361 1.77 17.59 2.37
CA ASN A 361 0.82 18.58 2.89
C ASN A 361 0.15 18.12 4.19
N LEU A 362 0.54 16.96 4.72
CA LEU A 362 0.07 16.41 5.98
C LEU A 362 1.20 16.47 7.00
N LEU A 363 0.99 17.26 8.06
CA LEU A 363 1.99 17.56 9.07
C LEU A 363 1.76 16.72 10.32
N TYR A 364 2.82 16.36 11.03
CA TYR A 364 2.72 15.57 12.25
C TYR A 364 3.49 16.18 13.44
N LYS A 365 2.99 15.86 14.64
CA LYS A 365 3.75 15.99 15.90
C LYS A 365 3.79 14.64 16.61
N TYR A 366 4.98 14.21 16.96
CA TYR A 366 5.20 12.93 17.61
C TYR A 366 5.60 13.13 19.06
N PHE A 367 4.85 12.49 19.96
CA PHE A 367 5.12 12.47 21.38
C PHE A 367 5.49 11.03 21.75
N PRO A 368 6.78 10.73 21.95
CA PRO A 368 7.20 9.37 22.30
C PRO A 368 6.58 8.94 23.63
N GLY A 369 6.41 7.64 23.81
CA GLY A 369 5.90 7.08 25.05
C GLY A 369 6.92 7.24 26.18
N GLU A 370 6.51 7.81 27.32
CA GLU A 370 7.36 7.93 28.51
C GLU A 370 6.63 7.38 29.75
N LYS A 371 7.39 6.75 30.65
CA LYS A 371 6.90 6.28 31.98
C LYS A 371 5.62 5.43 31.90
N GLY A 372 5.54 4.52 30.95
CA GLY A 372 4.39 3.62 30.75
C GLY A 372 3.21 4.22 29.98
N ARG A 373 3.29 5.46 29.51
CA ARG A 373 2.28 6.05 28.60
C ARG A 373 2.59 5.66 27.15
N ALA A 374 1.55 5.32 26.38
CA ALA A 374 1.67 5.05 24.95
C ALA A 374 2.10 6.30 24.17
N SER A 375 2.82 6.11 23.07
CA SER A 375 3.15 7.20 22.16
C SER A 375 1.89 7.85 21.59
N ARG A 376 1.99 9.15 21.29
CA ARG A 376 0.87 9.94 20.77
C ARG A 376 1.28 10.66 19.51
N LEU A 377 0.41 10.61 18.50
CA LEU A 377 0.55 11.32 17.24
C LEU A 377 -0.53 12.41 17.12
N SER A 378 -0.14 13.62 16.78
CA SER A 378 -1.03 14.69 16.33
C SER A 378 -0.80 14.94 14.85
N VAL A 379 -1.86 15.25 14.09
CA VAL A 379 -1.78 15.53 12.66
C VAL A 379 -2.54 16.79 12.29
N ALA A 380 -2.09 17.48 11.27
CA ALA A 380 -2.75 18.65 10.70
C ALA A 380 -2.61 18.67 9.17
N ALA A 381 -3.57 19.29 8.48
CA ALA A 381 -3.44 19.63 7.07
C ALA A 381 -2.75 20.99 6.91
N GLY A 382 -1.93 21.14 5.88
CA GLY A 382 -1.26 22.39 5.54
C GLY A 382 -1.25 22.65 4.03
N ASP A 383 -0.71 23.81 3.64
CA ASP A 383 -0.62 24.28 2.24
C ASP A 383 -1.98 24.45 1.54
N PHE A 384 -2.73 25.44 2.00
CA PHE A 384 -4.08 25.73 1.54
C PHE A 384 -4.16 26.61 0.29
N GLY A 385 -3.05 26.84 -0.42
CA GLY A 385 -2.99 27.70 -1.60
C GLY A 385 -3.83 27.23 -2.80
N MET A 386 -4.45 26.05 -2.71
CA MET A 386 -5.41 25.53 -3.71
C MET A 386 -6.82 25.33 -3.17
N ALA A 387 -7.06 25.62 -1.87
CA ALA A 387 -8.37 25.45 -1.28
C ALA A 387 -9.42 26.29 -2.02
N GLY A 388 -10.66 25.81 -2.09
CA GLY A 388 -11.70 26.48 -2.87
C GLY A 388 -13.09 26.05 -2.48
N LEU A 389 -14.08 26.83 -2.91
CA LEU A 389 -15.49 26.56 -2.64
C LEU A 389 -15.97 25.36 -3.45
N LEU A 390 -16.59 24.38 -2.79
CA LEU A 390 -17.23 23.26 -3.46
C LEU A 390 -18.35 23.76 -4.37
N HIS A 391 -18.54 23.08 -5.50
CA HIS A 391 -19.51 23.39 -6.55
C HIS A 391 -19.30 24.73 -7.26
N GLY A 392 -18.23 25.47 -6.97
CA GLY A 392 -17.79 26.64 -7.72
C GLY A 392 -16.85 26.30 -8.88
N ASP A 393 -16.61 27.28 -9.74
CA ASP A 393 -15.63 27.16 -10.83
C ASP A 393 -14.22 26.91 -10.27
N MET A 394 -13.49 26.01 -10.92
CA MET A 394 -12.17 25.58 -10.50
C MET A 394 -11.20 25.62 -11.68
N ILE A 395 -9.98 26.11 -11.43
CA ILE A 395 -8.88 25.98 -12.39
C ILE A 395 -8.23 24.62 -12.19
N LEU A 396 -7.89 23.95 -13.29
CA LEU A 396 -7.16 22.69 -13.22
C LEU A 396 -5.78 22.88 -12.58
N ARG A 397 -5.61 22.37 -11.36
CA ARG A 397 -4.39 22.43 -10.55
C ARG A 397 -4.34 21.24 -9.61
N GLY A 398 -3.14 20.90 -9.13
CA GLY A 398 -2.90 19.79 -8.21
C GLY A 398 -1.69 18.94 -8.61
N THR A 399 -1.51 17.83 -7.90
CA THR A 399 -0.41 16.89 -8.14
C THR A 399 -0.93 15.71 -8.96
N LEU A 400 -0.47 15.54 -10.20
CA LEU A 400 -1.02 14.58 -11.18
C LEU A 400 -1.26 13.16 -10.63
N ALA A 401 -0.35 12.65 -9.81
CA ALA A 401 -0.49 11.32 -9.21
C ALA A 401 -1.72 11.18 -8.29
N PHE A 402 -2.26 12.27 -7.77
CA PHE A 402 -3.40 12.31 -6.85
C PHE A 402 -4.67 12.89 -7.47
N MET A 403 -4.61 13.35 -8.72
CA MET A 403 -5.76 13.94 -9.41
C MET A 403 -6.76 12.87 -9.82
N ALA A 404 -8.04 13.14 -9.59
CA ALA A 404 -9.11 12.21 -9.91
C ALA A 404 -9.28 12.10 -11.45
N PRO A 405 -9.58 10.90 -11.98
CA PRO A 405 -9.71 10.68 -13.43
C PRO A 405 -10.72 11.62 -14.09
N GLU A 406 -11.83 11.90 -13.42
CA GLU A 406 -12.91 12.74 -13.96
C GLU A 406 -12.56 14.24 -14.05
N MET A 407 -11.37 14.67 -13.61
CA MET A 407 -10.88 16.03 -13.84
C MET A 407 -10.32 16.22 -15.27
N GLU A 408 -10.06 15.15 -16.00
CA GLU A 408 -9.53 15.21 -17.37
C GLU A 408 -10.61 15.66 -18.37
N ARG A 409 -10.37 16.78 -19.06
CA ARG A 409 -11.19 17.27 -20.19
C ARG A 409 -12.69 17.38 -19.88
N VAL A 410 -13.03 18.08 -18.79
CA VAL A 410 -14.42 18.36 -18.44
C VAL A 410 -15.04 19.38 -19.41
N SER A 411 -16.13 18.99 -20.08
CA SER A 411 -16.92 19.86 -20.94
C SER A 411 -17.56 20.99 -20.12
N GLY A 412 -17.45 22.24 -20.58
CA GLY A 412 -18.04 23.40 -19.90
C GLY A 412 -17.18 24.03 -18.80
N GLY A 413 -15.99 23.50 -18.52
CA GLY A 413 -15.11 23.96 -17.45
C GLY A 413 -15.09 23.02 -16.25
N LEU A 414 -14.05 23.10 -15.44
CA LEU A 414 -13.90 22.26 -14.25
C LEU A 414 -14.65 22.90 -13.08
N VAL A 415 -15.49 22.11 -12.42
CA VAL A 415 -16.18 22.49 -11.18
C VAL A 415 -15.54 21.75 -10.01
N ALA A 416 -15.35 22.45 -8.90
CA ALA A 416 -14.87 21.91 -7.64
C ALA A 416 -15.83 20.85 -7.09
N LYS A 417 -15.40 19.58 -7.01
CA LYS A 417 -16.22 18.49 -6.46
C LYS A 417 -15.57 17.88 -5.22
N PRO A 418 -16.36 17.48 -4.19
CA PRO A 418 -15.82 16.81 -3.01
C PRO A 418 -15.15 15.46 -3.34
N SER A 419 -15.59 14.80 -4.42
CA SER A 419 -15.06 13.51 -4.88
C SER A 419 -13.57 13.55 -5.22
N TYR A 420 -13.03 14.71 -5.63
CA TYR A 420 -11.61 14.85 -5.97
C TYR A 420 -10.70 14.66 -4.74
N ASP A 421 -11.08 15.29 -3.63
CA ASP A 421 -10.36 15.18 -2.35
C ASP A 421 -10.52 13.80 -1.72
N VAL A 422 -11.68 13.16 -1.86
CA VAL A 422 -11.87 11.77 -1.42
C VAL A 422 -10.86 10.86 -2.12
N TYR A 423 -10.75 10.99 -3.45
CA TYR A 423 -9.81 10.21 -4.25
C TYR A 423 -8.36 10.49 -3.83
N ALA A 424 -7.98 11.76 -3.71
CA ALA A 424 -6.63 12.15 -3.29
C ALA A 424 -6.28 11.65 -1.87
N LEU A 425 -7.23 11.70 -0.93
CA LEU A 425 -7.04 11.16 0.42
C LEU A 425 -6.90 9.64 0.41
N ALA A 426 -7.67 8.92 -0.40
CA ALA A 426 -7.56 7.47 -0.53
C ALA A 426 -6.14 7.06 -0.96
N LEU A 427 -5.61 7.72 -1.98
CA LEU A 427 -4.25 7.50 -2.49
C LEU A 427 -3.18 7.89 -1.47
N THR A 428 -3.41 8.97 -0.72
CA THR A 428 -2.52 9.41 0.35
C THR A 428 -2.46 8.38 1.48
N LEU A 429 -3.62 7.90 1.96
CA LEU A 429 -3.69 6.85 2.97
C LEU A 429 -3.08 5.54 2.47
N ALA A 430 -3.35 5.16 1.22
CA ALA A 430 -2.74 3.99 0.58
C ALA A 430 -1.21 4.09 0.63
N SER A 431 -0.63 5.26 0.32
CA SER A 431 0.82 5.46 0.38
C SER A 431 1.42 5.25 1.77
N PHE A 432 0.69 5.60 2.85
CA PHE A 432 1.13 5.34 4.22
C PHE A 432 1.07 3.86 4.57
N TRP A 433 0.01 3.18 4.14
CA TRP A 433 -0.13 1.73 4.33
C TRP A 433 0.87 0.93 3.50
N THR A 434 1.47 1.48 2.42
CA THR A 434 2.55 0.83 1.66
C THR A 434 3.95 1.19 2.11
N ALA A 435 4.14 2.27 2.88
CA ALA A 435 5.47 2.83 3.10
C ALA A 435 6.44 1.88 3.84
N ALA A 436 5.93 0.98 4.70
CA ALA A 436 6.77 0.00 5.41
C ALA A 436 7.24 -1.17 4.53
N THR A 437 6.52 -1.51 3.47
CA THR A 437 6.76 -2.68 2.61
C THR A 437 7.49 -2.30 1.32
N GLU A 438 7.13 -1.15 0.73
CA GLU A 438 7.71 -0.63 -0.49
C GLU A 438 7.71 0.91 -0.48
N LEU A 439 8.90 1.51 -0.38
CA LEU A 439 9.11 2.94 -0.52
C LEU A 439 9.92 3.25 -1.79
N ARG A 440 9.33 3.97 -2.73
CA ARG A 440 9.98 4.42 -3.98
C ARG A 440 9.74 5.90 -4.25
N ASP A 441 10.52 6.46 -5.16
CA ASP A 441 10.36 7.85 -5.65
C ASP A 441 9.03 8.09 -6.38
N HIS A 442 8.41 7.03 -6.89
CA HIS A 442 7.17 7.09 -7.66
C HIS A 442 6.07 6.27 -6.98
N TYR A 443 4.82 6.72 -7.11
CA TYR A 443 3.70 6.08 -6.44
C TYR A 443 3.26 4.77 -7.11
N PRO A 444 2.91 3.72 -6.33
CA PRO A 444 2.60 2.40 -6.87
C PRO A 444 1.49 2.35 -7.93
N TRP A 445 0.41 3.11 -7.77
CA TRP A 445 -0.70 3.10 -8.74
C TRP A 445 -0.31 3.73 -10.09
N VAL A 446 0.65 4.67 -10.09
CA VAL A 446 1.19 5.23 -11.33
C VAL A 446 2.05 4.19 -12.04
N GLU A 447 2.99 3.57 -11.35
CA GLU A 447 3.96 2.64 -11.95
C GLU A 447 3.38 1.27 -12.28
N LYS A 448 2.46 0.76 -11.46
CA LYS A 448 1.94 -0.62 -11.60
C LYS A 448 0.62 -0.69 -12.38
N CYS A 449 -0.12 0.41 -12.50
CA CYS A 449 -1.48 0.41 -13.06
C CYS A 449 -1.65 1.41 -14.21
N ILE A 450 -1.31 2.69 -14.03
CA ILE A 450 -1.49 3.71 -15.08
C ILE A 450 -0.48 3.53 -16.21
N LYS A 451 0.81 3.74 -15.95
CA LYS A 451 1.87 3.71 -16.98
C LYS A 451 1.90 2.41 -17.80
N PRO A 452 1.76 1.21 -17.21
CA PRO A 452 1.73 -0.02 -17.99
C PRO A 452 0.56 -0.10 -18.98
N THR A 453 -0.58 0.49 -18.63
CA THR A 453 -1.76 0.55 -19.51
C THR A 453 -1.56 1.57 -20.62
N LEU A 454 -1.04 2.77 -20.30
CA LEU A 454 -0.72 3.79 -21.30
C LEU A 454 0.27 3.26 -22.35
N LYS A 455 1.29 2.49 -21.95
CA LYS A 455 2.27 1.89 -22.87
C LYS A 455 1.66 0.92 -23.89
N LYS A 456 0.48 0.35 -23.61
CA LYS A 456 -0.24 -0.54 -24.53
C LYS A 456 -1.15 0.21 -25.50
N MET A 457 -1.41 1.50 -25.25
CA MET A 457 -2.21 2.32 -26.15
C MET A 457 -1.44 2.66 -27.43
N LYS A 458 -2.17 2.80 -28.54
CA LYS A 458 -1.62 3.08 -29.87
C LYS A 458 -0.68 4.30 -29.91
N ASP A 459 -1.03 5.36 -29.20
CA ASP A 459 -0.28 6.64 -29.17
C ASP A 459 0.62 6.79 -27.92
N ALA A 460 0.64 5.77 -27.04
CA ALA A 460 1.43 5.69 -25.80
C ALA A 460 1.64 7.03 -25.06
N PRO A 461 0.59 7.70 -24.59
CA PRO A 461 0.71 9.04 -24.01
C PRO A 461 1.56 9.05 -22.75
N GLU A 462 2.41 10.08 -22.62
CA GLU A 462 3.19 10.29 -21.41
C GLU A 462 2.32 10.76 -20.24
N PHE A 463 2.52 10.15 -19.07
CA PHE A 463 1.85 10.53 -17.83
C PHE A 463 2.43 11.85 -17.27
N THR A 464 2.00 12.97 -17.86
CA THR A 464 2.44 14.32 -17.49
C THR A 464 1.25 15.26 -17.27
N PHE A 465 1.44 16.30 -16.46
CA PHE A 465 0.39 17.27 -16.19
C PHE A 465 -0.03 18.01 -17.47
N LEU A 466 0.93 18.30 -18.37
CA LEU A 466 0.67 18.92 -19.67
C LEU A 466 -0.27 18.06 -20.53
N ARG A 467 -0.06 16.73 -20.54
CA ARG A 467 -0.94 15.81 -21.28
C ARG A 467 -2.35 15.79 -20.67
N PHE A 468 -2.44 15.68 -19.34
CA PHE A 468 -3.72 15.69 -18.62
C PHE A 468 -4.52 16.99 -18.81
N ALA A 469 -3.83 18.13 -18.83
CA ALA A 469 -4.42 19.45 -19.03
C ALA A 469 -4.73 19.75 -20.52
N SER A 470 -4.19 18.96 -21.45
CA SER A 470 -4.37 19.20 -22.87
C SER A 470 -5.83 19.01 -23.29
N LYS A 471 -6.36 19.98 -24.03
CA LYS A 471 -7.68 19.89 -24.68
C LYS A 471 -7.66 18.98 -25.92
N THR A 472 -6.48 18.62 -26.43
CA THR A 472 -6.31 17.83 -27.66
C THR A 472 -5.38 16.63 -27.47
N GLY A 473 -5.47 15.64 -28.38
CA GLY A 473 -4.64 14.42 -28.38
C GLY A 473 -5.23 13.26 -27.55
N PRO A 474 -4.47 12.17 -27.31
CA PRO A 474 -4.92 11.03 -26.51
C PRO A 474 -5.18 11.41 -25.04
N LYS A 475 -6.19 10.80 -24.40
CA LYS A 475 -6.47 10.93 -22.97
C LYS A 475 -5.56 10.02 -22.15
N LEU A 476 -5.32 10.37 -20.89
CA LEU A 476 -4.67 9.46 -19.94
C LEU A 476 -5.67 8.43 -19.39
N TYR A 477 -6.90 8.87 -19.12
CA TYR A 477 -7.92 8.06 -18.48
C TYR A 477 -9.00 7.63 -19.48
N GLU A 478 -8.68 6.60 -20.27
CA GLU A 478 -9.65 5.86 -21.09
C GLU A 478 -10.15 4.60 -20.38
N ALA A 479 -11.12 3.90 -20.98
CA ALA A 479 -11.79 2.73 -20.38
C ALA A 479 -10.81 1.69 -19.82
N ASP A 480 -9.73 1.39 -20.54
CA ASP A 480 -8.72 0.42 -20.10
C ASP A 480 -7.91 0.93 -18.90
N THR A 481 -7.55 2.22 -18.87
CA THR A 481 -6.85 2.82 -17.71
C THR A 481 -7.78 2.87 -16.49
N ILE A 482 -9.04 3.22 -16.68
CA ILE A 482 -10.07 3.24 -15.63
C ILE A 482 -10.28 1.83 -15.07
N TYR A 483 -10.40 0.83 -15.93
CA TYR A 483 -10.51 -0.57 -15.52
C TYR A 483 -9.26 -1.04 -14.76
N ALA A 484 -8.06 -0.74 -15.28
CA ALA A 484 -6.81 -1.05 -14.61
C ALA A 484 -6.71 -0.40 -13.22
N LEU A 485 -7.18 0.84 -13.06
CA LEU A 485 -7.22 1.52 -11.76
C LEU A 485 -8.24 0.90 -10.80
N SER A 486 -9.44 0.57 -11.27
CA SER A 486 -10.47 -0.08 -10.43
C SER A 486 -9.98 -1.41 -9.84
N THR A 487 -9.27 -2.21 -10.65
CA THR A 487 -8.69 -3.50 -10.23
C THR A 487 -7.41 -3.35 -9.41
N CYS A 488 -6.72 -2.21 -9.52
CA CYS A 488 -5.47 -1.91 -8.82
C CYS A 488 -5.63 -1.88 -7.30
N PHE A 489 -6.73 -1.28 -6.82
CA PHE A 489 -7.06 -1.07 -5.41
C PHE A 489 -8.03 -2.10 -4.83
N ALA A 490 -8.67 -2.91 -5.68
CA ALA A 490 -9.49 -4.02 -5.24
C ALA A 490 -8.67 -5.04 -4.43
N VAL A 491 -9.36 -5.89 -3.64
CA VAL A 491 -8.70 -6.98 -2.88
C VAL A 491 -7.97 -7.91 -3.84
N GLY A 492 -6.66 -8.12 -3.62
CA GLY A 492 -5.78 -8.85 -4.55
C GLY A 492 -5.20 -8.01 -5.68
N GLY A 493 -5.53 -6.71 -5.74
CA GLY A 493 -5.01 -5.77 -6.71
C GLY A 493 -3.53 -5.47 -6.50
N LYS A 494 -2.86 -5.00 -7.57
CA LYS A 494 -1.40 -4.76 -7.56
C LYS A 494 -0.93 -3.76 -6.50
N VAL A 495 -1.76 -2.80 -6.11
CA VAL A 495 -1.43 -1.83 -5.06
C VAL A 495 -1.87 -2.32 -3.69
N GLU A 496 -3.03 -2.98 -3.59
CA GLU A 496 -3.49 -3.57 -2.34
C GLU A 496 -2.49 -4.61 -1.78
N LYS A 497 -1.85 -5.38 -2.68
CA LYS A 497 -0.77 -6.32 -2.34
C LYS A 497 0.42 -5.70 -1.63
N LEU A 498 0.61 -4.39 -1.74
CA LEU A 498 1.71 -3.67 -1.10
C LEU A 498 1.33 -3.15 0.28
N TYR A 499 0.06 -3.23 0.69
CA TYR A 499 -0.30 -2.74 2.01
C TYR A 499 0.37 -3.54 3.12
N HIS A 500 0.60 -2.87 4.25
CA HIS A 500 1.09 -3.47 5.47
C HIS A 500 0.24 -4.70 5.83
N THR A 501 0.91 -5.80 6.17
CA THR A 501 0.30 -7.13 6.40
C THR A 501 -0.84 -7.11 7.42
N GLY A 502 -0.67 -6.35 8.50
CA GLY A 502 -1.66 -6.11 9.54
C GLY A 502 -2.84 -5.19 9.17
N MET A 503 -2.95 -4.73 7.91
CA MET A 503 -4.05 -3.87 7.48
C MET A 503 -5.38 -4.64 7.48
N PRO A 504 -6.39 -4.21 8.25
CA PRO A 504 -7.71 -4.86 8.30
C PRO A 504 -8.46 -4.78 6.97
N LEU A 505 -9.23 -5.81 6.62
CA LEU A 505 -9.98 -5.86 5.35
C LEU A 505 -10.95 -4.68 5.21
N LEU A 506 -11.56 -4.22 6.31
CA LEU A 506 -12.43 -3.05 6.32
C LEU A 506 -11.70 -1.81 5.78
N ILE A 507 -10.45 -1.56 6.18
CA ILE A 507 -9.69 -0.41 5.69
C ILE A 507 -9.34 -0.60 4.21
N ARG A 508 -8.95 -1.82 3.79
CA ARG A 508 -8.63 -2.14 2.39
C ARG A 508 -9.81 -1.83 1.47
N LEU A 509 -11.00 -2.32 1.83
CA LEU A 509 -12.23 -2.07 1.08
C LEU A 509 -12.58 -0.58 1.04
N LYS A 510 -12.45 0.13 2.16
CA LYS A 510 -12.75 1.56 2.20
C LYS A 510 -11.80 2.39 1.36
N LEU A 511 -10.49 2.08 1.35
CA LEU A 511 -9.56 2.75 0.42
C LEU A 511 -9.93 2.48 -1.04
N SER A 512 -10.28 1.24 -1.40
CA SER A 512 -10.76 0.92 -2.75
C SER A 512 -12.02 1.70 -3.13
N GLN A 513 -12.96 1.88 -2.20
CA GLN A 513 -14.21 2.60 -2.43
C GLN A 513 -14.02 4.13 -2.48
N MET A 514 -13.05 4.66 -1.74
CA MET A 514 -12.68 6.07 -1.83
C MET A 514 -11.86 6.36 -3.10
N ALA A 515 -11.12 5.37 -3.61
CA ALA A 515 -10.34 5.45 -4.84
C ALA A 515 -11.11 4.95 -6.07
N ASP A 516 -12.44 4.70 -5.98
CA ASP A 516 -13.22 4.22 -7.12
C ASP A 516 -13.14 5.25 -8.27
N PRO A 517 -12.71 4.84 -9.47
CA PRO A 517 -12.58 5.76 -10.58
C PRO A 517 -13.93 6.27 -11.10
N GLU A 518 -15.05 5.60 -10.80
CA GLU A 518 -16.40 6.10 -11.05
C GLU A 518 -16.83 7.03 -9.90
N PRO A 519 -16.95 8.35 -10.13
CA PRO A 519 -17.28 9.30 -9.08
C PRO A 519 -18.65 9.05 -8.41
N LEU A 520 -19.64 8.47 -9.09
CA LEU A 520 -20.95 8.17 -8.49
C LEU A 520 -20.90 7.02 -7.47
N ALA A 521 -20.02 6.04 -7.68
CA ALA A 521 -19.83 4.91 -6.78
C ALA A 521 -18.84 5.22 -5.64
N ARG A 522 -18.13 6.37 -5.72
CA ARG A 522 -17.11 6.77 -4.76
C ARG A 522 -17.75 7.23 -3.44
N VAL A 523 -17.25 6.70 -2.33
CA VAL A 523 -17.82 6.99 -1.00
C VAL A 523 -17.47 8.40 -0.51
N SER A 524 -18.33 9.00 0.31
CA SER A 524 -18.15 10.35 0.82
C SER A 524 -17.09 10.42 1.93
N MET A 525 -16.50 11.62 2.09
CA MET A 525 -15.57 11.89 3.18
C MET A 525 -16.21 11.70 4.57
N ARG A 526 -17.52 12.00 4.68
CA ARG A 526 -18.34 11.79 5.87
C ARG A 526 -18.45 10.32 6.24
N HIS A 527 -18.76 9.46 5.28
CA HIS A 527 -18.80 8.02 5.51
C HIS A 527 -17.43 7.47 5.92
N ALA A 528 -16.36 7.87 5.23
CA ALA A 528 -15.00 7.48 5.59
C ALA A 528 -14.66 7.86 7.05
N ARG A 529 -15.05 9.08 7.48
CA ARG A 529 -14.89 9.55 8.87
C ARG A 529 -15.60 8.62 9.84
N PHE A 530 -16.87 8.31 9.60
CA PHE A 530 -17.66 7.43 10.47
C PHE A 530 -17.02 6.06 10.62
N VAL A 531 -16.70 5.40 9.50
CA VAL A 531 -16.15 4.04 9.50
C VAL A 531 -14.79 4.00 10.18
N PHE A 532 -13.84 4.86 9.82
CA PHE A 532 -12.50 4.83 10.42
C PHE A 532 -12.50 5.26 11.89
N LYS A 533 -13.40 6.15 12.32
CA LYS A 533 -13.52 6.54 13.73
C LYS A 533 -14.13 5.41 14.56
N ALA A 534 -15.27 4.87 14.14
CA ALA A 534 -15.92 3.76 14.82
C ALA A 534 -14.98 2.54 14.92
N TYR A 535 -14.33 2.21 13.81
CA TYR A 535 -13.39 1.09 13.76
C TYR A 535 -12.19 1.29 14.68
N ALA A 536 -11.52 2.45 14.65
CA ALA A 536 -10.37 2.71 15.51
C ALA A 536 -10.73 2.66 17.02
N MET A 537 -11.95 3.07 17.38
CA MET A 537 -12.44 2.99 18.75
C MET A 537 -12.77 1.55 19.16
N LEU A 538 -13.42 0.78 18.30
CA LEU A 538 -13.69 -0.65 18.52
C LEU A 538 -12.38 -1.46 18.66
N ASP A 539 -11.41 -1.23 17.78
CA ASP A 539 -10.10 -1.89 17.83
C ASP A 539 -9.35 -1.57 19.13
N LYS A 540 -9.43 -0.32 19.60
CA LYS A 540 -8.86 0.07 20.90
C LYS A 540 -9.58 -0.62 22.07
N LEU A 541 -10.90 -0.68 22.04
CA LEU A 541 -11.71 -1.30 23.10
C LEU A 541 -11.50 -2.82 23.18
N LEU A 542 -11.35 -3.49 22.04
CA LEU A 542 -11.07 -4.93 21.96
C LEU A 542 -9.70 -5.32 22.54
N ARG A 543 -8.73 -4.39 22.52
CA ARG A 543 -7.37 -4.63 23.02
C ARG A 543 -7.15 -4.18 24.47
N ALA A 544 -7.99 -3.28 24.97
CA ALA A 544 -7.82 -2.73 26.31
C ALA A 544 -8.23 -3.78 27.38
N PRO A 545 -7.37 -4.09 28.37
CA PRO A 545 -7.70 -5.03 29.44
C PRO A 545 -8.89 -4.52 30.26
N GLN A 546 -9.76 -5.41 30.74
CA GLN A 546 -10.87 -5.03 31.61
C GLN A 546 -10.39 -4.89 33.06
N SER A 547 -10.53 -3.71 33.65
CA SER A 547 -10.21 -3.45 35.05
C SER A 547 -11.07 -2.32 35.63
N GLU A 548 -11.35 -2.38 36.93
CA GLU A 548 -12.12 -1.34 37.64
C GLU A 548 -11.44 0.04 37.57
N ALA A 549 -10.11 0.08 37.63
CA ALA A 549 -9.32 1.32 37.51
C ALA A 549 -9.53 2.06 36.18
N ASN A 550 -10.02 1.39 35.14
CA ASN A 550 -10.27 1.96 33.82
C ASN A 550 -11.77 2.10 33.48
N ALA A 551 -12.67 1.79 34.42
CA ALA A 551 -14.11 1.73 34.16
C ALA A 551 -14.69 3.08 33.70
N GLU A 552 -14.34 4.19 34.36
CA GLU A 552 -14.81 5.53 33.99
C GLU A 552 -14.31 5.96 32.61
N THR A 553 -13.01 5.72 32.33
CA THR A 553 -12.41 6.04 31.02
C THR A 553 -13.05 5.20 29.91
N ARG A 554 -13.41 3.95 30.21
CA ARG A 554 -14.10 3.07 29.27
C ARG A 554 -15.54 3.52 29.05
N GLU A 555 -16.26 3.90 30.09
CA GLU A 555 -17.63 4.42 29.99
C GLU A 555 -17.67 5.65 29.08
N GLU A 556 -16.72 6.58 29.23
CA GLU A 556 -16.59 7.73 28.33
C GLU A 556 -16.29 7.34 26.88
N GLN A 557 -15.40 6.36 26.66
CA GLN A 557 -15.13 5.83 25.31
C GLN A 557 -16.37 5.18 24.68
N LEU A 558 -17.19 4.48 25.48
CA LEU A 558 -18.43 3.87 25.03
C LEU A 558 -19.50 4.92 24.71
N LYS A 559 -19.60 5.99 25.50
CA LYS A 559 -20.49 7.12 25.19
C LYS A 559 -20.10 7.79 23.88
N GLN A 560 -18.81 8.05 23.68
CA GLN A 560 -18.30 8.62 22.42
C GLN A 560 -18.47 7.68 21.22
N LEU A 561 -18.37 6.37 21.41
CA LEU A 561 -18.60 5.40 20.35
C LEU A 561 -20.07 5.41 19.93
N GLN A 562 -20.97 5.38 20.91
CA GLN A 562 -22.41 5.29 20.71
C GLN A 562 -23.06 6.61 20.30
N SER A 563 -22.35 7.74 20.36
CA SER A 563 -22.82 9.00 19.80
C SER A 563 -22.57 9.12 18.29
N LEU A 564 -21.77 8.24 17.69
CA LEU A 564 -21.60 8.20 16.24
C LEU A 564 -22.87 7.68 15.56
N HIS A 565 -23.42 8.42 14.60
CA HIS A 565 -24.66 8.03 13.89
C HIS A 565 -24.58 6.63 13.26
N ILE A 566 -23.41 6.24 12.73
CA ILE A 566 -23.20 4.88 12.19
C ILE A 566 -23.36 3.80 13.28
N VAL A 567 -22.91 4.06 14.50
CA VAL A 567 -23.02 3.09 15.62
C VAL A 567 -24.44 3.07 16.15
N GLN A 568 -25.11 4.23 16.25
CA GLN A 568 -26.52 4.30 16.62
C GLN A 568 -27.38 3.46 15.68
N PHE A 569 -27.16 3.61 14.36
CA PHE A 569 -27.82 2.76 13.37
C PHE A 569 -27.49 1.28 13.56
N LEU A 570 -26.20 0.94 13.73
CA LEU A 570 -25.79 -0.47 13.88
C LEU A 570 -26.37 -1.13 15.14
N LEU A 571 -26.50 -0.41 16.26
CA LEU A 571 -27.16 -0.93 17.46
C LEU A 571 -28.64 -1.23 17.17
N PHE A 572 -29.33 -0.33 16.48
CA PHE A 572 -30.70 -0.58 15.99
C PHE A 572 -30.76 -1.80 15.07
N TYR A 573 -29.94 -1.82 14.01
CA TYR A 573 -29.91 -2.84 12.97
C TYR A 573 -29.59 -4.24 13.53
N LEU A 574 -28.69 -4.34 14.50
CA LEU A 574 -28.28 -5.60 15.13
C LEU A 574 -29.13 -6.01 16.34
N ARG A 575 -30.13 -5.20 16.72
CA ARG A 575 -30.96 -5.39 17.94
C ARG A 575 -30.10 -5.51 19.20
N MET A 576 -29.13 -4.61 19.33
CA MET A 576 -28.21 -4.59 20.46
C MET A 576 -28.63 -3.51 21.46
N GLU A 577 -28.60 -3.86 22.75
CA GLU A 577 -28.73 -2.89 23.83
C GLU A 577 -27.53 -1.94 23.87
N PRO A 578 -27.69 -0.72 24.41
CA PRO A 578 -26.59 0.20 24.65
C PRO A 578 -25.43 -0.44 25.44
N LEU A 579 -24.21 -0.15 25.04
CA LEU A 579 -22.99 -0.67 25.65
C LEU A 579 -22.69 0.14 26.93
N THR A 580 -22.33 -0.57 28.00
CA THR A 580 -21.95 0.04 29.29
C THR A 580 -20.69 -0.62 29.83
N ALA A 581 -19.87 0.11 30.57
CA ALA A 581 -18.63 -0.42 31.17
C ALA A 581 -18.89 -1.49 32.25
N ALA A 582 -20.13 -1.64 32.71
CA ALA A 582 -20.55 -2.59 33.75
C ALA A 582 -20.62 -4.05 33.29
N ARG A 583 -20.51 -4.33 31.97
CA ARG A 583 -20.57 -5.69 31.41
C ARG A 583 -19.43 -5.94 30.43
N ASP A 584 -19.11 -7.21 30.21
CA ASP A 584 -18.20 -7.61 29.14
C ASP A 584 -18.87 -7.42 27.77
N ASN A 585 -18.42 -6.43 27.02
CA ASN A 585 -18.93 -6.11 25.69
C ASN A 585 -18.05 -6.69 24.56
N THR A 586 -17.10 -7.59 24.85
CA THR A 586 -16.15 -8.11 23.84
C THR A 586 -16.86 -8.68 22.61
N GLN A 587 -17.91 -9.49 22.81
CA GLN A 587 -18.71 -10.03 21.70
C GLN A 587 -19.49 -8.93 20.98
N SER A 588 -20.02 -7.95 21.70
CA SER A 588 -20.72 -6.79 21.13
C SER A 588 -19.81 -5.96 20.23
N TYR A 589 -18.56 -5.72 20.64
CA TYR A 589 -17.57 -5.02 19.82
C TYR A 589 -17.28 -5.77 18.52
N ARG A 590 -17.11 -7.10 18.59
CA ARG A 590 -16.91 -7.95 17.40
C ARG A 590 -18.11 -7.89 16.45
N ARG A 591 -19.34 -7.95 16.97
CA ARG A 591 -20.56 -7.84 16.15
C ARG A 591 -20.66 -6.49 15.44
N LEU A 592 -20.34 -5.39 16.11
CA LEU A 592 -20.31 -4.06 15.50
C LEU A 592 -19.22 -3.95 14.42
N ALA A 593 -18.00 -4.44 14.71
CA ALA A 593 -16.91 -4.44 13.73
C ALA A 593 -17.22 -5.30 12.51
N ARG A 594 -17.87 -6.46 12.71
CA ARG A 594 -18.33 -7.33 11.62
C ARG A 594 -19.39 -6.64 10.78
N ALA A 595 -20.39 -6.00 11.40
CA ALA A 595 -21.41 -5.27 10.64
C ALA A 595 -20.81 -4.13 9.81
N LEU A 596 -19.83 -3.38 10.33
CA LEU A 596 -19.10 -2.38 9.52
C LEU A 596 -18.46 -3.01 8.27
N LEU A 597 -17.90 -4.22 8.41
CA LEU A 597 -17.31 -4.97 7.29
C LEU A 597 -18.37 -5.46 6.30
N ASP A 598 -19.51 -5.96 6.78
CA ASP A 598 -20.62 -6.43 5.92
C ASP A 598 -21.23 -5.28 5.11
N PHE A 599 -21.42 -4.11 5.72
CA PHE A 599 -21.84 -2.91 4.97
C PHE A 599 -20.76 -2.44 3.98
N ALA A 600 -19.48 -2.53 4.33
CA ALA A 600 -18.39 -2.23 3.40
C ALA A 600 -18.34 -3.19 2.21
N ARG A 601 -18.78 -4.43 2.38
CA ARG A 601 -18.89 -5.46 1.34
C ARG A 601 -20.22 -5.43 0.56
N LEU A 602 -21.12 -4.53 0.98
CA LEU A 602 -22.47 -4.36 0.42
C LEU A 602 -23.39 -5.56 0.66
N ASP A 603 -23.15 -6.36 1.71
CA ASP A 603 -23.94 -7.55 2.04
C ASP A 603 -25.46 -7.29 2.05
N PRO A 604 -25.96 -6.20 2.68
CA PRO A 604 -27.40 -5.93 2.69
C PRO A 604 -27.96 -5.68 1.28
N VAL A 605 -27.16 -5.10 0.37
CA VAL A 605 -27.55 -4.86 -1.02
C VAL A 605 -27.58 -6.16 -1.81
N TYR A 606 -26.59 -7.04 -1.62
CA TYR A 606 -26.58 -8.38 -2.20
C TYR A 606 -27.75 -9.24 -1.74
N GLN A 607 -28.11 -9.16 -0.46
CA GLN A 607 -29.28 -9.85 0.10
C GLN A 607 -30.56 -9.35 -0.57
N ALA A 608 -30.76 -8.03 -0.65
CA ALA A 608 -31.91 -7.45 -1.33
C ALA A 608 -32.00 -7.91 -2.79
N ALA A 609 -30.89 -7.87 -3.54
CA ALA A 609 -30.85 -8.30 -4.94
C ALA A 609 -31.13 -9.81 -5.11
N THR A 610 -30.72 -10.64 -4.15
CA THR A 610 -30.97 -12.09 -4.18
C THR A 610 -32.47 -12.40 -4.07
N GLU A 611 -33.21 -11.58 -3.32
CA GLU A 611 -34.65 -11.73 -3.13
C GLU A 611 -35.48 -11.14 -4.28
N THR A 612 -34.94 -10.20 -5.05
CA THR A 612 -35.66 -9.47 -6.11
C THR A 612 -35.25 -9.85 -7.53
N VAL A 613 -34.04 -10.36 -7.74
CA VAL A 613 -33.47 -10.63 -9.08
C VAL A 613 -33.02 -12.09 -9.20
N GLN A 614 -33.51 -12.76 -10.23
CA GLN A 614 -33.08 -14.11 -10.59
C GLN A 614 -31.77 -14.08 -11.40
N PRO A 615 -30.83 -15.00 -11.13
CA PRO A 615 -29.63 -15.12 -11.94
C PRO A 615 -29.98 -15.64 -13.34
N LEU A 616 -29.15 -15.30 -14.34
CA LEU A 616 -29.28 -15.89 -15.66
C LEU A 616 -28.90 -17.38 -15.60
N PRO A 617 -29.61 -18.26 -16.33
CA PRO A 617 -29.26 -19.67 -16.42
C PRO A 617 -27.84 -19.84 -17.00
N TYR A 618 -27.13 -20.88 -16.60
CA TYR A 618 -25.73 -21.07 -17.01
C TYR A 618 -25.62 -21.26 -18.54
N GLU A 619 -26.64 -21.87 -19.16
CA GLU A 619 -26.74 -22.10 -20.60
C GLU A 619 -26.63 -20.80 -21.41
N PHE A 620 -27.13 -19.69 -20.86
CA PHE A 620 -26.99 -18.36 -21.47
C PHE A 620 -25.52 -18.04 -21.78
N PHE A 621 -24.58 -18.49 -20.94
CA PHE A 621 -23.16 -18.20 -21.00
C PHE A 621 -22.37 -19.18 -21.88
N THR A 622 -22.93 -20.35 -22.22
CA THR A 622 -22.23 -21.39 -23.01
C THR A 622 -22.70 -21.47 -24.47
N GLU A 623 -23.87 -20.94 -24.79
CA GLU A 623 -24.41 -20.92 -26.15
C GLU A 623 -23.53 -20.14 -27.14
N GLN A 624 -23.41 -20.60 -28.38
CA GLN A 624 -22.65 -19.87 -29.41
C GLN A 624 -23.36 -18.55 -29.76
N LYS A 625 -22.70 -17.43 -29.46
CA LYS A 625 -23.19 -16.07 -29.69
C LYS A 625 -22.09 -15.18 -30.24
N ASP A 626 -22.47 -14.05 -30.85
CA ASP A 626 -21.53 -12.98 -31.15
C ASP A 626 -21.19 -12.21 -29.86
N TRP A 627 -20.27 -12.79 -29.09
CA TRP A 627 -19.88 -12.29 -27.77
C TRP A 627 -19.29 -10.88 -27.77
N GLN A 628 -18.88 -10.34 -28.92
CA GLN A 628 -18.42 -8.96 -29.01
C GLN A 628 -19.56 -7.95 -28.76
N ASN A 629 -20.80 -8.34 -29.10
CA ASN A 629 -21.98 -7.47 -29.05
C ASN A 629 -22.98 -7.85 -27.95
N VAL A 630 -22.80 -8.99 -27.29
CA VAL A 630 -23.65 -9.41 -26.16
C VAL A 630 -23.34 -8.57 -24.92
N LYS A 631 -24.39 -8.05 -24.27
CA LYS A 631 -24.32 -7.37 -22.98
C LYS A 631 -25.29 -8.01 -22.00
N VAL A 632 -24.88 -8.11 -20.74
CA VAL A 632 -25.80 -8.51 -19.66
C VAL A 632 -26.58 -7.27 -19.24
N GLU A 633 -27.82 -7.17 -19.71
CA GLU A 633 -28.66 -6.00 -19.42
C GLU A 633 -29.08 -5.96 -17.95
N VAL A 634 -29.03 -4.77 -17.35
CA VAL A 634 -29.59 -4.47 -16.02
C VAL A 634 -30.71 -3.46 -16.21
N SER A 635 -31.95 -3.84 -15.91
CA SER A 635 -33.10 -2.94 -16.10
C SER A 635 -33.25 -1.97 -14.92
N GLY A 636 -33.78 -0.77 -15.20
CA GLY A 636 -34.07 0.21 -14.16
C GLY A 636 -35.07 -0.30 -13.11
N SER A 637 -36.04 -1.12 -13.52
CA SER A 637 -37.04 -1.70 -12.61
C SER A 637 -36.44 -2.71 -11.63
N GLU A 638 -35.48 -3.54 -12.06
CA GLU A 638 -34.75 -4.45 -11.15
C GLU A 638 -33.95 -3.67 -10.11
N VAL A 639 -33.34 -2.55 -10.52
CA VAL A 639 -32.60 -1.65 -9.61
C VAL A 639 -33.55 -1.01 -8.60
N ASP A 640 -34.67 -0.45 -9.07
CA ASP A 640 -35.65 0.21 -8.21
C ASP A 640 -36.27 -0.74 -7.18
N GLU A 641 -36.62 -1.95 -7.62
CA GLU A 641 -37.19 -2.98 -6.76
C GLU A 641 -36.18 -3.46 -5.70
N THR A 642 -34.92 -3.59 -6.09
CA THR A 642 -33.82 -3.92 -5.15
C THR A 642 -33.62 -2.81 -4.11
N ILE A 643 -33.65 -1.53 -4.52
CA ILE A 643 -33.56 -0.38 -3.60
C ILE A 643 -34.75 -0.37 -2.64
N ARG A 644 -35.96 -0.62 -3.15
CA ARG A 644 -37.18 -0.70 -2.33
C ARG A 644 -37.06 -1.79 -1.27
N LYS A 645 -36.61 -2.98 -1.66
CA LYS A 645 -36.39 -4.09 -0.73
C LYS A 645 -35.30 -3.79 0.29
N LEU A 646 -34.20 -3.17 -0.14
CA LEU A 646 -33.12 -2.72 0.74
C LEU A 646 -33.64 -1.73 1.79
N ARG A 647 -34.40 -0.71 1.37
CA ARG A 647 -35.00 0.29 2.28
C ARG A 647 -35.87 -0.40 3.34
N THR A 648 -36.79 -1.27 2.92
CA THR A 648 -37.63 -2.07 3.83
C THR A 648 -36.79 -2.87 4.85
N SER A 649 -35.74 -3.54 4.40
CA SER A 649 -34.86 -4.35 5.27
C SER A 649 -34.12 -3.50 6.30
N LEU A 650 -33.53 -2.38 5.86
CA LEU A 650 -32.74 -1.50 6.72
C LEU A 650 -33.60 -0.74 7.74
N THR A 651 -34.81 -0.33 7.36
CA THR A 651 -35.69 0.46 8.25
C THR A 651 -36.65 -0.40 9.06
N ARG A 652 -36.76 -1.70 8.76
CA ARG A 652 -37.77 -2.62 9.33
C ARG A 652 -39.19 -2.10 9.12
N ASP A 653 -39.50 -1.75 7.87
CA ASP A 653 -40.78 -1.21 7.42
C ASP A 653 -41.20 0.13 8.05
N ARG A 654 -40.28 0.81 8.74
CA ARG A 654 -40.53 2.16 9.26
C ARG A 654 -40.48 3.17 8.13
N SER A 655 -41.45 4.09 8.11
CA SER A 655 -41.46 5.23 7.20
C SER A 655 -40.37 6.23 7.55
N LEU A 656 -39.52 6.57 6.59
CA LEU A 656 -38.55 7.67 6.67
C LEU A 656 -38.91 8.71 5.63
N SER A 657 -38.66 9.99 5.93
CA SER A 657 -38.63 11.04 4.91
C SER A 657 -37.53 10.75 3.89
N GLU A 658 -37.61 11.35 2.70
CA GLU A 658 -36.57 11.20 1.67
C GLU A 658 -35.21 11.75 2.15
N ASP A 659 -35.21 12.81 2.96
CA ASP A 659 -33.98 13.34 3.55
C ASP A 659 -33.36 12.38 4.57
N SER A 660 -34.16 11.79 5.47
CA SER A 660 -33.67 10.78 6.42
C SER A 660 -33.22 9.50 5.71
N TRP A 661 -33.85 9.13 4.59
CA TRP A 661 -33.40 8.03 3.76
C TRP A 661 -32.06 8.34 3.08
N ALA A 662 -31.92 9.51 2.45
CA ALA A 662 -30.67 9.94 1.84
C ALA A 662 -29.53 10.05 2.87
N ASP A 663 -29.83 10.49 4.09
CA ASP A 663 -28.87 10.54 5.19
C ASP A 663 -28.44 9.13 5.64
N LEU A 664 -29.39 8.19 5.76
CA LEU A 664 -29.08 6.79 6.07
C LEU A 664 -28.21 6.13 4.98
N VAL A 665 -28.51 6.39 3.71
CA VAL A 665 -27.72 5.88 2.59
C VAL A 665 -26.28 6.41 2.62
N ASP A 666 -26.07 7.70 2.89
CA ASP A 666 -24.73 8.25 3.06
C ASP A 666 -24.02 7.70 4.31
N ILE A 667 -24.72 7.54 5.44
CA ILE A 667 -24.12 6.96 6.66
C ILE A 667 -23.65 5.53 6.41
N MET A 668 -24.46 4.69 5.77
CA MET A 668 -24.20 3.25 5.66
C MET A 668 -23.40 2.84 4.42
N PHE A 669 -23.59 3.53 3.30
CA PHE A 669 -22.94 3.21 2.03
C PHE A 669 -22.03 4.33 1.53
N GLY A 670 -22.15 5.55 2.05
CA GLY A 670 -21.30 6.68 1.67
C GLY A 670 -21.60 7.29 0.32
N VAL A 671 -22.76 7.02 -0.27
CA VAL A 671 -23.10 7.49 -1.61
C VAL A 671 -24.35 8.37 -1.57
N SER A 672 -24.56 9.17 -2.63
CA SER A 672 -25.85 9.82 -2.86
C SER A 672 -26.92 8.80 -3.26
N LEU A 673 -28.17 9.22 -3.41
CA LEU A 673 -29.22 8.35 -3.95
C LEU A 673 -28.89 7.88 -5.38
N ASP A 674 -28.35 8.75 -6.24
CA ASP A 674 -27.88 8.36 -7.57
C ASP A 674 -26.69 7.40 -7.50
N GLY A 675 -25.76 7.64 -6.57
CA GLY A 675 -24.66 6.72 -6.30
C GLY A 675 -25.13 5.36 -5.78
N LEU A 676 -26.20 5.31 -4.98
CA LEU A 676 -26.83 4.05 -4.59
C LEU A 676 -27.41 3.31 -5.80
N ARG A 677 -28.04 4.00 -6.76
CA ARG A 677 -28.49 3.38 -8.01
C ARG A 677 -27.34 2.75 -8.79
N GLU A 678 -26.22 3.45 -8.90
CA GLU A 678 -25.01 2.93 -9.56
C GLU A 678 -24.47 1.69 -8.83
N VAL A 679 -24.35 1.75 -7.49
CA VAL A 679 -23.91 0.62 -6.66
C VAL A 679 -24.85 -0.58 -6.81
N VAL A 680 -26.16 -0.36 -6.77
CA VAL A 680 -27.17 -1.42 -6.95
C VAL A 680 -27.11 -1.99 -8.36
N THR A 681 -26.90 -1.17 -9.39
CA THR A 681 -26.71 -1.64 -10.77
C THR A 681 -25.58 -2.65 -10.86
N ARG A 682 -24.42 -2.36 -10.25
CA ARG A 682 -23.28 -3.29 -10.18
C ARG A 682 -23.60 -4.58 -9.42
N VAL A 683 -24.37 -4.48 -8.33
CA VAL A 683 -24.80 -5.65 -7.53
C VAL A 683 -25.79 -6.52 -8.31
N VAL A 684 -26.76 -5.90 -9.00
CA VAL A 684 -27.73 -6.60 -9.85
C VAL A 684 -27.01 -7.31 -11.00
N TYR A 685 -26.02 -6.68 -11.61
CA TYR A 685 -25.16 -7.32 -12.62
C TYR A 685 -24.46 -8.58 -12.06
N SER A 686 -23.85 -8.45 -10.88
CA SER A 686 -23.20 -9.55 -10.16
C SER A 686 -24.21 -10.67 -9.83
N ARG A 687 -25.46 -10.31 -9.51
CA ARG A 687 -26.53 -11.28 -9.28
C ARG A 687 -26.94 -12.00 -10.57
N LYS A 688 -27.07 -11.30 -11.69
CA LYS A 688 -27.38 -11.91 -13.00
C LYS A 688 -26.30 -12.89 -13.46
N THR A 689 -25.04 -12.60 -13.14
CA THR A 689 -23.88 -13.43 -13.51
C THR A 689 -23.50 -14.49 -12.46
N PHE A 690 -24.25 -14.60 -11.37
CA PHE A 690 -23.90 -15.43 -10.21
C PHE A 690 -23.60 -16.90 -10.53
N LEU A 691 -24.41 -17.55 -11.37
CA LEU A 691 -24.19 -18.97 -11.72
C LEU A 691 -22.90 -19.19 -12.51
N LEU A 692 -22.51 -18.22 -13.36
CA LEU A 692 -21.22 -18.26 -14.05
C LEU A 692 -20.07 -18.08 -13.04
N GLU A 693 -20.19 -17.16 -12.08
CA GLU A 693 -19.18 -16.97 -11.02
C GLU A 693 -18.98 -18.23 -10.18
N GLU A 694 -20.07 -18.92 -9.81
CA GLU A 694 -20.00 -20.17 -9.05
C GLU A 694 -19.27 -21.28 -9.82
N LYS A 695 -19.54 -21.43 -11.13
CA LYS A 695 -18.83 -22.40 -11.99
C LYS A 695 -17.35 -22.06 -12.13
N ILE A 696 -17.01 -20.78 -12.28
CA ILE A 696 -15.63 -20.30 -12.28
C ILE A 696 -14.94 -20.64 -10.95
N GLY A 697 -15.58 -20.35 -9.82
CA GLY A 697 -15.04 -20.64 -8.50
C GLY A 697 -14.76 -22.13 -8.28
N ASN A 698 -15.63 -23.01 -8.77
CA ASN A 698 -15.43 -24.46 -8.73
C ASN A 698 -14.26 -24.93 -9.61
N ALA A 699 -14.15 -24.43 -10.85
CA ALA A 699 -13.02 -24.75 -11.72
C ALA A 699 -11.69 -24.31 -11.11
N VAL A 700 -11.64 -23.13 -10.49
CA VAL A 700 -10.44 -22.65 -9.77
C VAL A 700 -10.14 -23.51 -8.55
N LYS A 701 -11.15 -23.91 -7.76
CA LYS A 701 -10.98 -24.84 -6.62
C LYS A 701 -10.34 -26.15 -7.06
N GLU A 702 -10.80 -26.74 -8.17
CA GLU A 702 -10.24 -27.97 -8.72
C GLU A 702 -8.80 -27.79 -9.19
N ALA A 703 -8.49 -26.68 -9.87
CA ALA A 703 -7.14 -26.35 -10.29
C ALA A 703 -6.19 -26.17 -9.09
N VAL A 704 -6.60 -25.43 -8.05
CA VAL A 704 -5.81 -25.25 -6.82
C VAL A 704 -5.59 -26.59 -6.11
N ALA A 705 -6.61 -27.44 -6.01
CA ALA A 705 -6.47 -28.77 -5.40
C ALA A 705 -5.52 -29.68 -6.20
N ALA A 706 -5.52 -29.59 -7.53
CA ALA A 706 -4.59 -30.31 -8.38
C ALA A 706 -3.14 -29.87 -8.14
N THR A 707 -2.91 -28.58 -7.93
CA THR A 707 -1.59 -28.02 -7.58
C THR A 707 -1.03 -28.63 -6.29
N TYR A 708 -1.83 -28.72 -5.22
CA TYR A 708 -1.37 -29.35 -3.96
C TYR A 708 -1.10 -30.85 -4.06
N LYS A 709 -1.91 -31.57 -4.85
CA LYS A 709 -1.67 -32.99 -5.09
C LYS A 709 -0.34 -33.22 -5.81
N PHE A 710 0.10 -32.24 -6.59
CA PHE A 710 1.33 -32.31 -7.38
C PHE A 710 2.58 -32.01 -6.54
N ASP A 711 2.55 -30.97 -5.71
CA ASP A 711 3.70 -30.51 -4.93
C ASP A 711 3.26 -29.99 -3.56
N PRO A 712 2.98 -30.91 -2.61
CA PRO A 712 2.44 -30.55 -1.31
C PRO A 712 3.45 -29.83 -0.41
N ASN A 713 4.74 -29.93 -0.72
CA ASN A 713 5.81 -29.61 0.21
C ASN A 713 6.45 -28.23 -0.03
N THR A 714 6.47 -27.73 -1.27
CA THR A 714 7.21 -26.51 -1.64
C THR A 714 6.35 -25.30 -2.00
N GLN A 715 5.05 -25.45 -2.19
CA GLN A 715 4.23 -24.40 -2.80
C GLN A 715 3.35 -23.67 -1.79
N LEU A 716 3.46 -22.34 -1.77
CA LEU A 716 2.34 -21.44 -1.43
C LEU A 716 1.51 -21.23 -2.70
N ILE A 717 0.22 -20.98 -2.54
CA ILE A 717 -0.56 -20.44 -3.65
C ILE A 717 -0.25 -18.93 -3.72
N ALA A 718 0.48 -18.52 -4.76
CA ALA A 718 0.69 -17.12 -5.05
C ALA A 718 -0.66 -16.43 -5.30
N GLU A 719 -0.80 -15.14 -4.97
CA GLU A 719 -2.06 -14.44 -5.22
C GLU A 719 -2.28 -14.08 -6.69
N ASP A 720 -1.22 -14.08 -7.51
CA ASP A 720 -1.33 -13.87 -8.95
C ASP A 720 -1.67 -15.17 -9.65
N ALA A 721 -2.80 -15.17 -10.36
CA ALA A 721 -3.23 -16.28 -11.18
C ALA A 721 -2.25 -16.49 -12.35
N PRO A 722 -1.74 -17.71 -12.58
CA PRO A 722 -0.90 -17.99 -13.74
C PRO A 722 -1.71 -17.94 -15.04
N ASP A 723 -1.14 -17.45 -16.15
CA ASP A 723 -1.85 -17.22 -17.42
C ASP A 723 -2.61 -18.46 -17.94
N ARG A 724 -2.06 -19.66 -17.79
CA ARG A 724 -2.72 -20.91 -18.20
C ARG A 724 -3.94 -21.29 -17.35
N LEU A 725 -4.10 -20.74 -16.14
CA LEU A 725 -5.32 -20.96 -15.34
C LEU A 725 -6.56 -20.43 -16.09
N PHE A 726 -6.43 -19.29 -16.78
CA PHE A 726 -7.52 -18.72 -17.56
C PHE A 726 -7.92 -19.62 -18.73
N GLU A 727 -6.95 -20.25 -19.41
CA GLU A 727 -7.19 -21.23 -20.48
C GLU A 727 -7.89 -22.50 -19.96
N VAL A 728 -7.44 -23.02 -18.81
CA VAL A 728 -8.05 -24.20 -18.17
C VAL A 728 -9.51 -23.92 -17.80
N VAL A 729 -9.78 -22.81 -17.11
CA VAL A 729 -11.15 -22.45 -16.72
C VAL A 729 -12.05 -22.26 -17.95
N ARG A 730 -11.56 -21.62 -19.01
CA ARG A 730 -12.33 -21.48 -20.26
C ARG A 730 -12.67 -22.82 -20.88
N THR A 731 -11.70 -23.72 -20.95
CA THR A 731 -11.86 -25.04 -21.57
C THR A 731 -12.81 -25.91 -20.77
N ASP A 732 -12.63 -25.98 -19.45
CA ASP A 732 -13.45 -26.81 -18.55
C ASP A 732 -14.92 -26.34 -18.52
N LEU A 733 -15.14 -25.04 -18.69
CA LEU A 733 -16.48 -24.44 -18.72
C LEU A 733 -17.06 -24.28 -20.13
N GLY A 734 -16.33 -24.68 -21.19
CA GLY A 734 -16.79 -24.52 -22.58
C GLY A 734 -17.04 -23.06 -23.01
N LEU A 735 -16.24 -22.11 -22.50
CA LEU A 735 -16.41 -20.67 -22.76
C LEU A 735 -15.50 -20.20 -23.91
N SER A 736 -16.06 -19.42 -24.84
CA SER A 736 -15.36 -18.98 -26.06
C SER A 736 -15.37 -17.45 -26.26
N TYR A 737 -15.33 -16.67 -25.19
CA TYR A 737 -15.42 -15.21 -25.26
C TYR A 737 -14.12 -14.56 -25.77
N PRO A 738 -14.20 -13.53 -26.64
CA PRO A 738 -13.05 -12.67 -26.94
C PRO A 738 -12.54 -11.96 -25.67
N ASP A 739 -11.23 -11.85 -25.50
CA ASP A 739 -10.59 -11.25 -24.31
C ASP A 739 -11.03 -9.79 -24.06
N ASP A 740 -11.26 -9.04 -25.13
CA ASP A 740 -11.62 -7.63 -25.11
C ASP A 740 -13.14 -7.38 -24.95
N SER A 741 -13.97 -8.41 -25.08
CA SER A 741 -15.41 -8.34 -24.80
C SER A 741 -15.71 -8.11 -23.32
N GLU A 742 -16.92 -7.65 -23.00
CA GLU A 742 -17.36 -7.42 -21.61
C GLU A 742 -17.25 -8.70 -20.75
N LEU A 743 -17.76 -9.83 -21.27
CA LEU A 743 -17.70 -11.12 -20.58
C LEU A 743 -16.28 -11.71 -20.55
N GLY A 744 -15.45 -11.44 -21.56
CA GLY A 744 -14.03 -11.81 -21.56
C GLY A 744 -13.27 -11.14 -20.41
N ARG A 745 -13.42 -9.82 -20.26
CA ARG A 745 -12.83 -9.05 -19.15
C ARG A 745 -13.40 -9.49 -17.79
N PHE A 746 -14.71 -9.72 -17.71
CA PHE A 746 -15.37 -10.25 -16.52
C PHE A 746 -14.78 -11.60 -16.10
N LEU A 747 -14.62 -12.54 -17.04
CA LEU A 747 -14.05 -13.86 -16.76
C LEU A 747 -12.63 -13.76 -16.19
N VAL A 748 -11.76 -12.97 -16.83
CA VAL A 748 -10.38 -12.74 -16.34
C VAL A 748 -10.40 -12.15 -14.92
N HIS A 749 -11.29 -11.19 -14.67
CA HIS A 749 -11.45 -10.61 -13.34
C HIS A 749 -11.87 -11.66 -12.31
N ARG A 750 -12.90 -12.45 -12.60
CA ARG A 750 -13.47 -13.43 -11.66
C ARG A 750 -12.54 -14.60 -11.38
N VAL A 751 -11.83 -15.10 -12.39
CA VAL A 751 -10.78 -16.12 -12.19
C VAL A 751 -9.69 -15.60 -11.27
N SER A 752 -9.18 -14.39 -11.51
CA SER A 752 -8.15 -13.75 -10.67
C SER A 752 -8.62 -13.54 -9.23
N LYS A 753 -9.87 -13.11 -9.05
CA LYS A 753 -10.47 -12.86 -7.74
C LYS A 753 -10.67 -14.16 -6.95
N SER A 754 -11.18 -15.20 -7.60
CA SER A 754 -11.32 -16.54 -7.00
C SER A 754 -9.96 -17.13 -6.59
N HIS A 755 -8.96 -17.02 -7.47
CA HIS A 755 -7.61 -17.50 -7.18
C HIS A 755 -6.97 -16.78 -5.98
N THR A 756 -7.04 -15.44 -5.95
CA THR A 756 -6.61 -14.62 -4.79
C THR A 756 -7.31 -15.06 -3.50
N ALA A 757 -8.61 -15.37 -3.57
CA ALA A 757 -9.36 -15.82 -2.40
C ALA A 757 -8.81 -17.15 -1.86
N TRP A 758 -8.50 -18.12 -2.74
CA TRP A 758 -7.84 -19.37 -2.35
C TRP A 758 -6.42 -19.16 -1.81
N ALA A 759 -5.64 -18.26 -2.40
CA ALA A 759 -4.33 -17.87 -1.89
C ALA A 759 -4.40 -17.27 -0.47
N THR A 760 -5.46 -16.50 -0.19
CA THR A 760 -5.74 -15.98 1.15
C THR A 760 -6.05 -17.10 2.14
N VAL A 761 -6.85 -18.10 1.73
CA VAL A 761 -7.16 -19.27 2.58
C VAL A 761 -5.90 -20.07 2.91
N ASP A 762 -5.04 -20.35 1.92
CA ASP A 762 -3.75 -21.02 2.12
C ASP A 762 -2.87 -20.27 3.13
N ARG A 763 -2.76 -18.94 2.96
CA ARG A 763 -1.99 -18.08 3.86
C ARG A 763 -2.50 -18.12 5.30
N LEU A 764 -3.82 -17.98 5.49
CA LEU A 764 -4.43 -18.04 6.81
C LEU A 764 -4.25 -19.41 7.46
N ALA A 765 -4.42 -20.49 6.70
CA ALA A 765 -4.20 -21.85 7.19
C ALA A 765 -2.75 -22.08 7.65
N ARG A 766 -1.75 -21.55 6.94
CA ARG A 766 -0.34 -21.66 7.34
C ARG A 766 0.02 -20.80 8.54
N GLN A 767 -0.54 -19.60 8.64
CA GLN A 767 -0.43 -18.77 9.84
C GLN A 767 -1.02 -19.49 11.05
N ALA A 768 -2.19 -20.13 10.86
CA ALA A 768 -2.85 -20.92 11.88
C ALA A 768 -2.03 -22.13 12.32
N LEU A 769 -1.42 -22.86 11.38
CA LEU A 769 -0.50 -23.97 11.69
C LEU A 769 0.63 -23.49 12.59
N ARG A 770 1.34 -22.41 12.23
CA ARG A 770 2.42 -21.85 13.06
C ARG A 770 1.94 -21.42 14.44
N LEU A 771 0.76 -20.81 14.52
CA LEU A 771 0.18 -20.41 15.80
C LEU A 771 -0.13 -21.63 16.69
N ALA A 772 -0.70 -22.69 16.11
CA ALA A 772 -1.02 -23.92 16.82
C ALA A 772 0.26 -24.62 17.35
N LEU A 773 1.31 -24.72 16.52
CA LEU A 773 2.61 -25.29 16.90
C LEU A 773 3.30 -24.53 18.04
N ARG A 774 3.09 -23.21 18.14
CA ARG A 774 3.62 -22.38 19.22
C ARG A 774 2.83 -22.52 20.53
N ARG A 775 1.53 -22.80 20.45
CA ARG A 775 0.64 -22.86 21.62
C ARG A 775 0.61 -24.23 22.29
N GLU A 776 0.76 -25.31 21.52
CA GLU A 776 0.51 -26.67 22.02
C GLU A 776 1.66 -27.62 21.70
N GLU A 777 2.27 -28.21 22.74
CA GLU A 777 3.38 -29.16 22.60
C GLU A 777 2.97 -30.42 21.82
N ARG A 778 1.79 -30.98 22.12
CA ARG A 778 1.28 -32.17 21.44
C ARG A 778 1.11 -31.95 19.93
N THR A 779 0.65 -30.78 19.54
CA THR A 779 0.50 -30.39 18.12
C THR A 779 1.85 -30.32 17.44
N ARG A 780 2.90 -29.87 18.13
CA ARG A 780 4.29 -29.87 17.63
C ARG A 780 4.82 -31.29 17.45
N GLN A 781 4.63 -32.16 18.44
CA GLN A 781 5.09 -33.57 18.36
C GLN A 781 4.44 -34.31 17.18
N VAL A 782 3.14 -34.14 16.95
CA VAL A 782 2.45 -34.76 15.79
C VAL A 782 2.98 -34.18 14.48
N TYR A 783 3.26 -32.88 14.41
CA TYR A 783 3.85 -32.25 13.23
C TYR A 783 5.26 -32.78 12.93
N GLU A 784 6.10 -32.96 13.96
CA GLU A 784 7.43 -33.56 13.81
C GLU A 784 7.36 -35.01 13.31
N GLN A 785 6.40 -35.80 13.79
CA GLN A 785 6.13 -37.14 13.26
C GLN A 785 5.74 -37.11 11.77
N LEU A 786 4.83 -36.22 11.39
CA LEU A 786 4.43 -36.04 9.98
C LEU A 786 5.64 -35.64 9.11
N LEU A 787 6.52 -34.79 9.63
CA LEU A 787 7.76 -34.36 8.98
C LEU A 787 8.87 -35.41 8.98
N SER A 788 8.85 -36.41 9.85
CA SER A 788 9.79 -37.54 9.78
C SER A 788 9.31 -38.64 8.82
N GLY A 789 8.07 -38.53 8.33
CA GLY A 789 7.40 -39.57 7.54
C GLY A 789 6.73 -40.65 8.39
N GLU A 790 6.68 -40.47 9.71
CA GLU A 790 5.92 -41.32 10.62
C GLU A 790 4.41 -41.07 10.46
N LYS A 791 3.62 -42.13 10.64
CA LYS A 791 2.17 -42.04 10.58
C LYS A 791 1.59 -41.91 12.00
N PRO A 792 1.08 -40.72 12.40
CA PRO A 792 0.44 -40.57 13.70
C PRO A 792 -0.84 -41.44 13.79
N SER A 793 -1.30 -41.69 15.01
CA SER A 793 -2.60 -42.36 15.21
C SER A 793 -3.73 -41.48 14.66
N SER A 794 -4.82 -42.11 14.21
CA SER A 794 -5.96 -41.38 13.62
C SER A 794 -6.57 -40.35 14.59
N GLU A 795 -6.55 -40.63 15.89
CA GLU A 795 -7.02 -39.71 16.92
C GLU A 795 -6.09 -38.49 17.08
N SER A 796 -4.78 -38.72 17.14
CA SER A 796 -3.79 -37.64 17.24
C SER A 796 -3.73 -36.78 15.98
N GLU A 797 -3.87 -37.39 14.80
CA GLU A 797 -3.96 -36.67 13.52
C GLU A 797 -5.21 -35.79 13.45
N LYS A 798 -6.37 -36.31 13.88
CA LYS A 798 -7.61 -35.53 13.95
C LYS A 798 -7.48 -34.36 14.94
N ALA A 799 -6.95 -34.62 16.13
CA ALA A 799 -6.75 -33.58 17.14
C ALA A 799 -5.80 -32.47 16.65
N PHE A 800 -4.75 -32.85 15.92
CA PHE A 800 -3.82 -31.91 15.28
C PHE A 800 -4.56 -30.98 14.30
N PHE A 801 -5.30 -31.52 13.33
CA PHE A 801 -6.01 -30.68 12.36
C PHE A 801 -7.14 -29.86 12.97
N ASP A 802 -7.80 -30.35 14.04
CA ASP A 802 -8.79 -29.58 14.79
C ASP A 802 -8.17 -28.40 15.53
N SER A 803 -6.98 -28.57 16.11
CA SER A 803 -6.20 -27.48 16.73
C SER A 803 -5.79 -26.43 15.70
N VAL A 804 -5.28 -26.85 14.54
CA VAL A 804 -4.93 -25.94 13.44
C VAL A 804 -6.17 -25.20 12.93
N PHE A 805 -7.30 -25.89 12.74
CA PHE A 805 -8.54 -25.25 12.31
C PHE A 805 -9.05 -24.22 13.34
N SER A 806 -8.98 -24.52 14.64
CA SER A 806 -9.32 -23.55 15.69
C SER A 806 -8.43 -22.31 15.65
N ALA A 807 -7.16 -22.48 15.28
CA ALA A 807 -6.24 -21.35 15.10
C ALA A 807 -6.58 -20.50 13.86
N VAL A 808 -7.24 -21.06 12.83
CA VAL A 808 -7.68 -20.31 11.64
C VAL A 808 -8.62 -19.16 12.03
N SER A 809 -9.61 -19.44 12.88
CA SER A 809 -10.52 -18.41 13.37
C SER A 809 -9.78 -17.30 14.15
N VAL A 810 -8.75 -17.67 14.91
CA VAL A 810 -7.96 -16.70 15.70
C VAL A 810 -7.14 -15.78 14.78
N VAL A 811 -6.48 -16.34 13.77
CA VAL A 811 -5.68 -15.52 12.83
C VAL A 811 -6.55 -14.70 11.89
N SER A 812 -7.74 -15.17 11.54
CA SER A 812 -8.67 -14.43 10.69
C SER A 812 -9.37 -13.31 11.45
N GLU A 813 -9.65 -13.47 12.74
CA GLU A 813 -10.38 -12.50 13.57
C GLU A 813 -9.79 -11.08 13.49
N ALA A 814 -8.47 -10.95 13.55
CA ALA A 814 -7.79 -9.65 13.63
C ALA A 814 -8.00 -8.76 12.39
N ASN A 815 -8.21 -9.37 11.22
CA ASN A 815 -8.30 -8.67 9.93
C ASN A 815 -9.66 -8.83 9.23
N TYR A 816 -10.42 -9.87 9.58
CA TYR A 816 -11.66 -10.25 8.90
C TYR A 816 -12.90 -10.34 9.81
N PHE A 817 -12.74 -10.20 11.14
CA PHE A 817 -13.83 -10.29 12.13
C PHE A 817 -14.68 -11.56 11.98
N GLY A 818 -14.02 -12.70 11.72
CA GLY A 818 -14.65 -13.98 11.42
C GLY A 818 -13.84 -14.77 10.42
N LEU A 819 -14.42 -15.85 9.86
CA LEU A 819 -13.76 -16.59 8.79
C LEU A 819 -13.86 -15.77 7.49
N PHE A 820 -12.83 -15.89 6.66
CA PHE A 820 -12.72 -15.09 5.43
C PHE A 820 -13.83 -15.40 4.43
N TRP A 821 -14.26 -16.67 4.36
CA TRP A 821 -15.26 -17.17 3.42
C TRP A 821 -16.70 -17.12 3.94
N ASP A 822 -16.97 -16.47 5.07
CA ASP A 822 -18.35 -16.29 5.56
C ASP A 822 -19.19 -15.33 4.68
N PHE A 823 -18.68 -14.87 3.53
CA PHE A 823 -19.37 -13.93 2.64
C PHE A 823 -18.95 -14.08 1.16
N PRO A 824 -19.89 -13.91 0.21
CA PRO A 824 -20.56 -15.00 -0.49
C PRO A 824 -19.51 -15.96 -1.08
N SER A 825 -19.27 -17.04 -0.35
CA SER A 825 -18.29 -18.03 -0.76
C SER A 825 -18.61 -18.70 -2.09
N ALA A 826 -19.90 -18.77 -2.49
CA ALA A 826 -20.30 -19.46 -3.71
C ALA A 826 -19.70 -18.84 -4.98
N GLY A 827 -19.76 -17.51 -5.14
CA GLY A 827 -19.15 -16.84 -6.29
C GLY A 827 -17.61 -16.82 -6.28
N LEU A 828 -16.98 -16.96 -5.10
CA LEU A 828 -15.53 -16.91 -4.96
C LEU A 828 -14.86 -18.29 -4.97
N PHE A 829 -15.47 -19.27 -4.33
CA PHE A 829 -14.92 -20.61 -4.09
C PHE A 829 -15.73 -21.72 -4.79
N GLY A 830 -16.87 -21.37 -5.40
CA GLY A 830 -17.78 -22.30 -6.07
C GLY A 830 -18.71 -23.06 -5.13
N VAL A 831 -18.61 -22.83 -3.81
CA VAL A 831 -19.33 -23.60 -2.79
C VAL A 831 -19.82 -22.70 -1.66
N PRO A 832 -20.93 -23.04 -0.98
CA PRO A 832 -21.44 -22.27 0.17
C PRO A 832 -20.49 -22.33 1.38
N PRO A 833 -20.65 -21.43 2.39
CA PRO A 833 -19.66 -21.28 3.47
C PRO A 833 -19.47 -22.55 4.31
N GLU A 834 -20.55 -23.30 4.54
CA GLU A 834 -20.52 -24.56 5.30
C GLU A 834 -19.70 -25.64 4.60
N GLU A 835 -19.86 -25.78 3.28
CA GLU A 835 -19.07 -26.72 2.49
C GLU A 835 -17.61 -26.28 2.41
N MET A 836 -17.36 -24.97 2.28
CA MET A 836 -16.00 -24.41 2.31
C MET A 836 -15.31 -24.74 3.64
N GLN A 837 -16.00 -24.54 4.76
CA GLN A 837 -15.49 -24.89 6.08
C GLN A 837 -15.16 -26.38 6.20
N ALA A 838 -16.07 -27.25 5.75
CA ALA A 838 -15.86 -28.70 5.76
C ALA A 838 -14.66 -29.11 4.89
N TYR A 839 -14.52 -28.52 3.70
CA TYR A 839 -13.41 -28.75 2.78
C TYR A 839 -12.07 -28.30 3.38
N VAL A 840 -12.03 -27.10 3.98
CA VAL A 840 -10.79 -26.61 4.61
C VAL A 840 -10.34 -27.55 5.70
N ARG A 841 -11.26 -27.92 6.62
CA ARG A 841 -10.95 -28.78 7.76
C ARG A 841 -10.52 -30.20 7.34
N LYS A 842 -11.20 -30.82 6.38
CA LYS A 842 -10.97 -32.23 6.00
C LYS A 842 -9.90 -32.44 4.93
N THR A 843 -9.73 -31.47 4.05
CA THR A 843 -8.91 -31.64 2.83
C THR A 843 -7.77 -30.64 2.79
N HIS A 844 -8.06 -29.35 2.90
CA HIS A 844 -7.05 -28.31 2.67
C HIS A 844 -5.96 -28.30 3.76
N LEU A 845 -6.35 -28.44 5.04
CA LEU A 845 -5.37 -28.50 6.13
C LEU A 845 -4.42 -29.69 6.02
N ALA A 846 -4.87 -30.82 5.46
CA ALA A 846 -4.02 -31.97 5.20
C ALA A 846 -2.96 -31.69 4.12
N PHE A 847 -3.23 -30.78 3.18
CA PHE A 847 -2.21 -30.28 2.26
C PHE A 847 -1.23 -29.35 2.99
N VAL A 848 -1.74 -28.41 3.79
CA VAL A 848 -0.92 -27.45 4.54
C VAL A 848 0.00 -28.11 5.56
N GLY A 849 -0.44 -29.19 6.21
CA GLY A 849 0.33 -29.93 7.21
C GLY A 849 1.59 -30.62 6.69
N LYS A 850 1.80 -30.68 5.37
CA LYS A 850 2.99 -31.29 4.72
C LYS A 850 4.10 -30.28 4.40
N MET A 851 3.91 -29.01 4.76
CA MET A 851 4.87 -27.95 4.49
C MET A 851 6.25 -28.24 5.07
N TRP A 852 7.31 -28.02 4.30
CA TRP A 852 8.67 -28.16 4.83
C TRP A 852 9.03 -27.11 5.88
N PRO A 853 9.96 -27.44 6.81
CA PRO A 853 10.52 -26.49 7.76
C PRO A 853 11.18 -25.28 7.09
N VAL A 854 11.24 -24.17 7.84
CA VAL A 854 11.82 -22.89 7.39
C VAL A 854 13.27 -23.05 6.92
N GLU A 855 14.05 -23.86 7.62
CA GLU A 855 15.46 -24.12 7.33
C GLU A 855 15.63 -24.81 5.98
N THR A 856 14.69 -25.71 5.64
CA THR A 856 14.68 -26.40 4.35
C THR A 856 14.34 -25.41 3.22
N GLN A 857 13.33 -24.56 3.42
CA GLN A 857 12.95 -23.52 2.47
C GLN A 857 14.11 -22.54 2.20
N LYS A 858 14.82 -22.09 3.26
CA LYS A 858 16.00 -21.22 3.14
C LYS A 858 17.11 -21.85 2.30
N LYS A 859 17.45 -23.12 2.55
CA LYS A 859 18.50 -23.83 1.79
C LYS A 859 18.15 -23.94 0.30
N ILE A 860 16.89 -24.24 0.00
CA ILE A 860 16.42 -24.33 -1.39
C ILE A 860 16.51 -22.97 -2.09
N LEU A 861 16.07 -21.90 -1.42
CA LEU A 861 16.15 -20.54 -1.97
C LEU A 861 17.60 -20.09 -2.19
N GLU A 862 18.49 -20.35 -1.22
CA GLU A 862 19.91 -20.00 -1.36
C GLU A 862 20.54 -20.72 -2.56
N ALA A 863 20.29 -22.02 -2.71
CA ALA A 863 20.76 -22.78 -3.87
C ALA A 863 20.19 -22.23 -5.18
N ALA A 864 18.90 -21.89 -5.21
CA ALA A 864 18.24 -21.27 -6.36
C ALA A 864 18.87 -19.91 -6.75
N VAL A 865 19.22 -19.09 -5.76
CA VAL A 865 19.94 -17.81 -5.97
C VAL A 865 21.32 -18.05 -6.57
N ARG A 866 22.11 -18.99 -6.03
CA ARG A 866 23.46 -19.31 -6.55
C ARG A 866 23.42 -19.77 -8.01
N VAL A 867 22.55 -20.74 -8.33
CA VAL A 867 22.35 -21.24 -9.70
C VAL A 867 21.94 -20.09 -10.64
N THR A 868 21.05 -19.22 -10.19
CA THR A 868 20.59 -18.07 -10.99
C THR A 868 21.71 -17.10 -11.29
N VAL A 869 22.50 -16.71 -10.28
CA VAL A 869 23.65 -15.81 -10.45
C VAL A 869 24.66 -16.38 -11.46
N ARG A 870 25.02 -17.66 -11.33
CA ARG A 870 25.90 -18.33 -12.31
C ARG A 870 25.31 -18.33 -13.72
N GLY A 871 23.99 -18.42 -13.86
CA GLY A 871 23.27 -18.45 -15.14
C GLY A 871 22.97 -17.09 -15.79
N LEU A 872 23.26 -15.96 -15.13
CA LEU A 872 23.03 -14.61 -15.66
C LEU A 872 24.10 -14.16 -16.68
N ASN A 873 25.27 -14.80 -16.71
CA ASN A 873 26.39 -14.50 -17.63
C ASN A 873 26.82 -13.01 -17.67
N ALA A 874 26.49 -12.22 -16.65
CA ALA A 874 26.83 -10.80 -16.54
C ALA A 874 27.09 -10.42 -15.08
N SER A 875 27.89 -9.37 -14.84
CA SER A 875 28.11 -8.83 -13.49
C SER A 875 26.82 -8.27 -12.90
N LEU A 876 26.66 -8.41 -11.58
CA LEU A 876 25.49 -7.89 -10.89
C LEU A 876 25.59 -6.36 -10.73
N PRO A 877 24.44 -5.65 -10.70
CA PRO A 877 24.40 -4.20 -10.50
C PRO A 877 25.15 -3.71 -9.25
N ALA A 878 25.49 -2.41 -9.22
CA ALA A 878 26.16 -1.78 -8.09
C ALA A 878 25.24 -1.65 -6.85
N SER A 879 23.97 -1.25 -7.06
CA SER A 879 22.99 -1.05 -5.99
C SER A 879 22.35 -2.38 -5.56
N LEU A 880 22.11 -2.55 -4.25
CA LEU A 880 21.51 -3.78 -3.72
C LEU A 880 20.06 -3.95 -4.20
N VAL A 881 19.31 -2.85 -4.34
CA VAL A 881 17.94 -2.87 -4.87
C VAL A 881 17.91 -3.46 -6.26
N ASP A 882 18.86 -3.08 -7.11
CA ASP A 882 18.96 -3.58 -8.48
C ASP A 882 19.51 -5.01 -8.53
N VAL A 883 20.41 -5.39 -7.61
CA VAL A 883 20.85 -6.79 -7.45
C VAL A 883 19.65 -7.67 -7.13
N TYR A 884 18.87 -7.31 -6.10
CA TYR A 884 17.68 -8.04 -5.72
C TYR A 884 16.71 -8.15 -6.90
N ALA A 885 16.40 -7.03 -7.56
CA ALA A 885 15.50 -7.02 -8.71
C ALA A 885 15.99 -7.93 -9.85
N THR A 886 17.27 -7.88 -10.18
CA THR A 886 17.87 -8.68 -11.27
C THR A 886 17.81 -10.18 -10.95
N VAL A 887 18.24 -10.56 -9.75
CA VAL A 887 18.37 -11.96 -9.36
C VAL A 887 16.99 -12.57 -9.10
N PHE A 888 16.16 -11.89 -8.31
CA PHE A 888 14.86 -12.42 -7.91
C PHE A 888 13.90 -12.52 -9.11
N ALA A 889 13.94 -11.58 -10.06
CA ALA A 889 13.16 -11.67 -11.29
C ALA A 889 13.61 -12.80 -12.24
N ALA A 890 14.88 -13.21 -12.18
CA ALA A 890 15.42 -14.28 -13.01
C ALA A 890 15.16 -15.69 -12.45
N LEU A 891 14.95 -15.81 -11.13
CA LEU A 891 14.72 -17.08 -10.44
C LEU A 891 13.71 -18.01 -11.13
N PRO A 892 12.50 -17.56 -11.55
CA PRO A 892 11.50 -18.46 -12.14
C PRO A 892 11.98 -19.16 -13.43
N THR A 893 12.93 -18.56 -14.14
CA THR A 893 13.45 -19.05 -15.43
C THR A 893 14.79 -19.78 -15.33
N LYS A 894 15.51 -19.62 -14.21
CA LYS A 894 16.89 -20.08 -14.06
C LYS A 894 17.07 -21.10 -12.94
N ALA A 895 16.28 -21.00 -11.88
CA ALA A 895 16.40 -21.88 -10.72
C ALA A 895 15.79 -23.27 -10.99
N PRO A 896 16.38 -24.35 -10.43
CA PRO A 896 15.81 -25.69 -10.50
C PRO A 896 14.47 -25.80 -9.77
N VAL A 897 14.29 -24.97 -8.73
CA VAL A 897 13.06 -24.83 -7.97
C VAL A 897 12.68 -23.36 -7.97
N SER A 898 11.60 -23.03 -8.68
CA SER A 898 11.07 -21.66 -8.72
C SER A 898 10.62 -21.22 -7.32
N PRO A 899 10.86 -19.95 -6.94
CA PRO A 899 10.31 -19.39 -5.73
C PRO A 899 8.79 -19.33 -5.81
N PRO A 900 8.09 -19.32 -4.67
CA PRO A 900 6.63 -19.37 -4.62
C PRO A 900 5.94 -18.04 -4.95
N PHE A 901 6.70 -16.96 -5.17
CA PHE A 901 6.18 -15.66 -5.58
C PHE A 901 7.18 -14.93 -6.49
N LEU A 902 6.67 -13.97 -7.27
CA LEU A 902 7.41 -13.24 -8.31
C LEU A 902 7.93 -11.89 -7.81
N TYR A 903 8.93 -11.36 -8.52
CA TYR A 903 9.45 -10.01 -8.27
C TYR A 903 8.35 -8.94 -8.43
N GLY A 904 8.29 -8.02 -7.46
CA GLY A 904 7.32 -6.92 -7.42
C GLY A 904 5.93 -7.29 -6.90
N LEU A 905 5.75 -8.57 -6.53
CA LEU A 905 4.51 -9.18 -6.01
C LEU A 905 4.75 -9.84 -4.64
N GLU A 906 5.89 -9.55 -3.99
CA GLU A 906 6.24 -10.11 -2.70
C GLU A 906 5.36 -9.54 -1.60
N ARG A 907 4.93 -10.41 -0.68
CA ARG A 907 4.24 -10.04 0.55
C ARG A 907 5.07 -10.46 1.74
N GLU A 908 5.13 -9.59 2.75
CA GLU A 908 5.83 -9.91 3.99
C GLU A 908 5.21 -11.12 4.69
N GLU A 909 3.90 -11.39 4.55
CA GLU A 909 3.33 -12.62 5.11
C GLU A 909 3.96 -13.87 4.49
N TYR A 910 4.28 -13.86 3.19
CA TYR A 910 4.90 -15.01 2.53
C TYR A 910 6.35 -15.18 2.92
N SER A 911 7.12 -14.09 2.96
CA SER A 911 8.51 -14.16 3.43
C SER A 911 8.58 -14.63 4.88
N SER A 912 7.66 -14.15 5.73
CA SER A 912 7.53 -14.58 7.12
C SER A 912 7.16 -16.06 7.19
N LEU A 913 6.16 -16.53 6.42
CA LEU A 913 5.65 -17.90 6.47
C LEU A 913 6.61 -18.97 5.97
N LEU A 914 7.47 -18.65 5.01
CA LEU A 914 8.42 -19.62 4.45
C LEU A 914 9.84 -19.47 4.99
N PHE A 915 10.27 -18.24 5.24
CA PHE A 915 11.65 -17.93 5.57
C PHE A 915 11.80 -17.31 6.96
N ASP A 916 10.72 -17.12 7.71
CA ASP A 916 10.74 -16.49 9.05
C ASP A 916 11.53 -15.17 9.06
N ALA A 917 11.29 -14.36 8.02
CA ALA A 917 11.95 -13.09 7.79
C ALA A 917 10.93 -12.04 7.34
N LYS A 918 11.06 -10.81 7.84
CA LYS A 918 10.31 -9.67 7.29
C LYS A 918 10.72 -9.42 5.85
N LEU A 919 9.89 -8.70 5.08
CA LEU A 919 10.18 -8.50 3.66
C LEU A 919 11.52 -7.78 3.40
N PRO A 920 11.91 -6.73 4.17
CA PRO A 920 13.23 -6.13 4.02
C PRO A 920 14.38 -7.12 4.28
N GLU A 921 14.30 -7.88 5.37
CA GLU A 921 15.30 -8.89 5.75
C GLU A 921 15.42 -10.00 4.69
N PHE A 922 14.28 -10.39 4.10
CA PHE A 922 14.24 -11.35 3.00
C PHE A 922 14.95 -10.82 1.75
N LYS A 923 14.70 -9.55 1.38
CA LYS A 923 15.38 -8.90 0.24
C LYS A 923 16.89 -8.84 0.49
N GLU A 924 17.30 -8.45 1.70
CA GLU A 924 18.71 -8.42 2.14
C GLU A 924 19.36 -9.79 2.02
N MET A 925 18.70 -10.82 2.54
CA MET A 925 19.17 -12.20 2.46
C MET A 925 19.44 -12.62 1.01
N VAL A 926 18.49 -12.40 0.09
CA VAL A 926 18.65 -12.73 -1.34
C VAL A 926 19.77 -11.91 -1.99
N ALA A 927 19.79 -10.60 -1.76
CA ALA A 927 20.80 -9.71 -2.35
C ALA A 927 22.21 -10.06 -1.86
N PHE A 928 22.38 -10.30 -0.56
CA PHE A 928 23.68 -10.66 0.02
C PHE A 928 24.12 -12.06 -0.40
N TRP A 929 23.23 -13.05 -0.47
CA TRP A 929 23.59 -14.35 -1.05
C TRP A 929 24.07 -14.21 -2.50
N ALA A 930 23.40 -13.37 -3.29
CA ALA A 930 23.79 -13.14 -4.67
C ALA A 930 25.14 -12.44 -4.81
N THR A 931 25.39 -11.35 -4.07
CA THR A 931 26.67 -10.62 -4.15
C THR A 931 27.84 -11.42 -3.59
N ARG A 932 27.63 -12.20 -2.53
CA ARG A 932 28.63 -13.13 -1.99
C ARG A 932 28.96 -14.23 -3.00
N HIS A 933 27.96 -14.74 -3.72
CA HIS A 933 28.19 -15.75 -4.74
C HIS A 933 28.84 -15.18 -6.01
N GLU A 934 28.51 -13.95 -6.42
CA GLU A 934 29.24 -13.21 -7.48
C GLU A 934 30.73 -13.09 -7.12
N LEU A 935 31.03 -12.73 -5.87
CA LEU A 935 32.40 -12.68 -5.36
C LEU A 935 33.06 -14.06 -5.39
N ASN A 936 32.39 -15.12 -4.93
CA ASN A 936 32.93 -16.48 -4.98
C ASN A 936 33.28 -16.91 -6.41
N ILE A 937 32.37 -16.71 -7.38
CA ILE A 937 32.65 -17.02 -8.80
C ILE A 937 33.87 -16.24 -9.31
N ALA A 938 33.97 -14.95 -8.97
CA ALA A 938 35.09 -14.11 -9.38
C ALA A 938 36.42 -14.58 -8.76
N VAL A 939 36.41 -14.96 -7.48
CA VAL A 939 37.57 -15.55 -6.79
C VAL A 939 37.95 -16.89 -7.42
N GLN A 940 37.01 -17.82 -7.60
CA GLN A 940 37.27 -19.12 -8.26
C GLN A 940 37.88 -18.94 -9.66
N THR A 941 37.32 -18.03 -10.45
CA THR A 941 37.80 -17.73 -11.81
C THR A 941 39.22 -17.13 -11.79
N ALA A 942 39.54 -16.32 -10.79
CA ALA A 942 40.86 -15.71 -10.66
C ALA A 942 41.90 -16.72 -10.12
N VAL A 943 41.56 -17.51 -9.10
CA VAL A 943 42.40 -18.58 -8.55
C VAL A 943 42.73 -19.61 -9.64
N GLY A 944 41.77 -20.02 -10.47
CA GLY A 944 42.00 -20.93 -11.59
C GLY A 944 42.94 -20.38 -12.69
N LYS A 945 43.26 -19.08 -12.67
CA LYS A 945 44.24 -18.46 -13.57
C LYS A 945 45.63 -18.31 -12.94
N ILE A 946 45.77 -18.55 -11.64
CA ILE A 946 47.05 -18.47 -10.93
C ILE A 946 47.78 -19.80 -11.11
N PRO A 947 49.00 -19.80 -11.70
CA PRO A 947 49.81 -21.01 -11.81
C PRO A 947 50.10 -21.61 -10.43
N ASP A 948 50.01 -22.93 -10.30
CA ASP A 948 50.30 -23.68 -9.07
C ASP A 948 49.53 -23.21 -7.82
N ALA A 949 48.32 -22.66 -8.01
CA ALA A 949 47.49 -22.11 -6.92
C ALA A 949 47.25 -23.09 -5.75
N THR A 950 47.24 -24.41 -6.00
CA THR A 950 47.09 -25.42 -4.94
C THR A 950 48.27 -25.46 -3.96
N ASN A 951 49.46 -24.99 -4.37
CA ASN A 951 50.70 -25.02 -3.60
C ASN A 951 51.03 -23.68 -2.91
N LEU A 952 50.30 -22.61 -3.22
CA LEU A 952 50.50 -21.28 -2.63
C LEU A 952 49.71 -21.10 -1.32
N SER A 953 50.19 -20.20 -0.46
CA SER A 953 49.45 -19.81 0.74
C SER A 953 48.20 -18.98 0.38
N ASP A 954 47.16 -19.04 1.22
CA ASP A 954 45.92 -18.30 0.96
C ASP A 954 46.16 -16.77 0.95
N GLU A 955 47.13 -16.28 1.73
CA GLU A 955 47.52 -14.86 1.80
C GLU A 955 48.24 -14.38 0.53
N ASP A 956 49.09 -15.22 -0.05
CA ASP A 956 49.78 -14.90 -1.32
C ASP A 956 48.79 -14.82 -2.49
N ILE A 957 47.80 -15.73 -2.51
CA ILE A 957 46.72 -15.71 -3.48
C ILE A 957 45.86 -14.45 -3.29
N GLU A 958 45.45 -14.16 -2.05
CA GLU A 958 44.65 -12.96 -1.73
C GLU A 958 45.32 -11.68 -2.27
N LYS A 959 46.63 -11.53 -2.07
CA LYS A 959 47.40 -10.38 -2.57
C LYS A 959 47.43 -10.30 -4.10
N GLN A 960 47.43 -11.43 -4.79
CA GLN A 960 47.38 -11.47 -6.26
C GLN A 960 45.98 -11.18 -6.82
N LEU A 961 44.92 -11.48 -6.06
CA LEU A 961 43.53 -11.23 -6.47
C LEU A 961 43.19 -9.74 -6.61
N GLU A 962 43.86 -8.85 -5.86
CA GLU A 962 43.58 -7.40 -5.84
C GLU A 962 43.63 -6.77 -7.26
N GLY A 963 44.50 -7.28 -8.14
CA GLY A 963 44.61 -6.86 -9.54
C GLY A 963 43.69 -7.60 -10.52
N MET A 964 43.08 -8.72 -10.13
CA MET A 964 42.35 -9.63 -11.01
C MET A 964 40.82 -9.52 -10.87
N LEU A 965 40.32 -9.00 -9.74
CA LEU A 965 38.88 -8.85 -9.50
C LEU A 965 38.29 -7.61 -10.20
N PRO A 966 37.00 -7.63 -10.61
CA PRO A 966 36.29 -6.46 -11.14
C PRO A 966 36.28 -5.25 -10.18
N ALA A 967 36.29 -4.02 -10.71
CA ALA A 967 36.33 -2.78 -9.91
C ALA A 967 35.25 -2.68 -8.82
N HIS A 968 34.02 -3.10 -9.14
CA HIS A 968 32.89 -3.06 -8.20
C HIS A 968 32.95 -4.14 -7.11
N LEU A 969 33.84 -5.13 -7.26
CA LEU A 969 34.14 -6.16 -6.26
C LEU A 969 35.46 -5.87 -5.50
N ARG A 970 36.35 -5.05 -6.10
CA ARG A 970 37.66 -4.66 -5.53
C ARG A 970 37.59 -3.66 -4.39
N SER A 971 36.57 -2.79 -4.36
CA SER A 971 36.29 -1.95 -3.19
C SER A 971 35.30 -2.70 -2.32
N PRO A 972 35.72 -3.48 -1.30
CA PRO A 972 34.76 -4.18 -0.50
C PRO A 972 34.13 -3.17 0.44
N SER A 973 33.08 -2.49 -0.02
CA SER A 973 32.15 -1.87 0.92
C SER A 973 31.49 -3.03 1.67
N PRO A 974 31.66 -3.14 2.99
CA PRO A 974 31.08 -4.24 3.77
C PRO A 974 29.55 -4.29 3.63
N ALA A 975 28.95 -3.14 3.34
CA ALA A 975 27.54 -2.99 3.01
C ALA A 975 27.08 -3.82 1.79
N ARG A 976 27.91 -4.06 0.75
CA ARG A 976 27.50 -4.84 -0.45
C ARG A 976 27.33 -6.34 -0.13
N PHE A 977 28.13 -6.85 0.79
CA PHE A 977 28.13 -8.26 1.17
C PHE A 977 27.36 -8.54 2.45
N GLY A 978 26.86 -7.50 3.14
CA GLY A 978 26.21 -7.64 4.44
C GLY A 978 27.15 -8.27 5.49
N TRP A 979 28.46 -8.06 5.34
CA TRP A 979 29.48 -8.50 6.30
C TRP A 979 29.98 -7.28 7.08
N PRO A 980 30.46 -7.45 8.31
CA PRO A 980 31.23 -6.40 8.96
C PRO A 980 32.59 -6.22 8.24
N PRO A 981 33.20 -5.02 8.28
CA PRO A 981 34.44 -4.72 7.56
C PRO A 981 35.57 -5.74 7.76
N GLU A 982 35.75 -6.20 9.00
CA GLU A 982 36.77 -7.15 9.41
C GLU A 982 36.56 -8.56 8.82
N ALA A 983 35.33 -8.96 8.49
CA ALA A 983 35.04 -10.32 8.02
C ALA A 983 35.27 -10.51 6.51
N VAL A 984 35.46 -9.44 5.74
CA VAL A 984 35.57 -9.55 4.28
C VAL A 984 36.80 -10.37 3.87
N ALA A 985 37.97 -10.04 4.44
CA ALA A 985 39.23 -10.72 4.12
C ALA A 985 39.15 -12.23 4.45
N ASP A 986 38.61 -12.57 5.62
CA ASP A 986 38.46 -13.97 6.03
C ASP A 986 37.55 -14.78 5.11
N ASN A 987 36.46 -14.17 4.59
CA ASN A 987 35.58 -14.83 3.63
C ASN A 987 36.22 -14.97 2.24
N ILE A 988 37.04 -14.01 1.80
CA ILE A 988 37.81 -14.15 0.55
C ILE A 988 38.79 -15.33 0.68
N ARG A 989 39.49 -15.45 1.81
CA ARG A 989 40.37 -16.60 2.09
C ARG A 989 39.61 -17.92 2.11
N LEU A 990 38.41 -17.94 2.68
CA LEU A 990 37.55 -19.13 2.61
C LEU A 990 37.21 -19.51 1.17
N PHE A 991 36.83 -18.55 0.32
CA PHE A 991 36.56 -18.80 -1.10
C PHE A 991 37.82 -19.26 -1.87
N ILE A 992 39.01 -18.76 -1.51
CA ILE A 992 40.28 -19.25 -2.04
C ILE A 992 40.46 -20.74 -1.71
N ARG A 993 40.24 -21.14 -0.45
CA ARG A 993 40.33 -22.56 -0.05
C ARG A 993 39.34 -23.43 -0.81
N GLU A 994 38.08 -22.99 -0.90
CA GLU A 994 37.07 -23.72 -1.68
C GLU A 994 37.46 -23.85 -3.16
N ALA A 995 38.04 -22.81 -3.75
CA ALA A 995 38.54 -22.85 -5.13
C ALA A 995 39.72 -23.82 -5.28
N LYS A 996 40.65 -23.85 -4.32
CA LYS A 996 41.78 -24.79 -4.29
C LYS A 996 41.30 -26.24 -4.16
N ASP A 997 40.34 -26.50 -3.28
CA ASP A 997 39.73 -27.82 -3.11
C ASP A 997 39.04 -28.27 -4.41
N GLU A 998 38.31 -27.38 -5.08
CA GLU A 998 37.66 -27.66 -6.37
C GLU A 998 38.69 -27.95 -7.49
N LEU A 999 39.79 -27.20 -7.54
CA LEU A 999 40.90 -27.47 -8.47
C LEU A 999 41.57 -28.82 -8.19
N ALA A 1000 41.76 -29.19 -6.92
CA ALA A 1000 42.34 -30.47 -6.53
C ALA A 1000 41.43 -31.66 -6.90
N LEU A 1001 40.10 -31.46 -6.94
CA LEU A 1001 39.12 -32.47 -7.34
C LEU A 1001 39.06 -32.72 -8.86
N HIS A 1002 39.71 -31.88 -9.68
CA HIS A 1002 39.75 -31.96 -11.14
C HIS A 1002 41.03 -32.61 -11.69
N GLY A 1003 41.57 -33.60 -10.97
CA GLY A 1003 42.75 -34.35 -11.40
C GLY A 1003 42.60 -35.01 -12.79
N PRO A 1004 43.72 -35.35 -13.46
CA PRO A 1004 43.74 -35.81 -14.86
C PRO A 1004 42.94 -37.10 -15.14
N ASP A 1005 42.57 -37.88 -14.11
CA ASP A 1005 41.92 -39.18 -14.23
C ASP A 1005 40.37 -39.14 -14.11
N MET A 1006 39.77 -37.95 -14.07
CA MET A 1006 38.32 -37.75 -13.89
C MET A 1006 37.57 -37.61 -15.22
N VAL A 1007 36.46 -38.35 -15.36
CA VAL A 1007 35.52 -38.25 -16.49
C VAL A 1007 34.41 -37.25 -16.14
N HIS A 1008 34.24 -36.23 -16.98
CA HIS A 1008 33.22 -35.19 -16.80
C HIS A 1008 32.00 -35.43 -17.69
N ASN A 1009 30.80 -35.40 -17.11
CA ASN A 1009 29.56 -35.56 -17.87
C ASN A 1009 28.35 -34.87 -17.21
N ARG A 1010 27.15 -35.07 -17.78
CA ARG A 1010 25.88 -34.63 -17.18
C ARG A 1010 24.92 -35.79 -17.02
N ILE A 1011 24.41 -36.00 -15.81
CA ILE A 1011 23.37 -37.00 -15.54
C ILE A 1011 21.99 -36.37 -15.59
N ARG A 1012 21.02 -37.11 -16.15
CA ARG A 1012 19.61 -36.72 -16.19
C ARG A 1012 18.88 -37.34 -15.01
N VAL A 1013 18.06 -36.57 -14.32
CA VAL A 1013 17.05 -37.07 -13.39
C VAL A 1013 15.68 -36.63 -13.88
N ASN A 1014 14.64 -37.32 -13.42
CA ASN A 1014 13.30 -36.72 -13.49
C ASN A 1014 13.36 -35.39 -12.75
N GLY A 1015 13.03 -34.29 -13.42
CA GLY A 1015 12.60 -33.09 -12.71
C GLY A 1015 11.15 -33.26 -12.26
N ARG A 1016 10.46 -32.13 -12.08
CA ARG A 1016 9.11 -32.11 -11.50
C ARG A 1016 8.20 -33.15 -12.21
N SER A 1017 7.41 -33.88 -11.41
CA SER A 1017 6.88 -35.21 -11.75
C SER A 1017 6.15 -35.36 -13.11
N LYS A 1018 5.96 -36.61 -13.59
CA LYS A 1018 5.14 -36.92 -14.78
C LYS A 1018 3.66 -36.63 -14.45
N PRO A 1019 3.07 -35.58 -15.03
CA PRO A 1019 1.82 -35.03 -14.53
C PRO A 1019 0.56 -35.79 -15.03
N PRO A 1020 -0.59 -35.72 -14.33
CA PRO A 1020 -1.87 -36.20 -14.83
C PRO A 1020 -2.20 -35.53 -16.17
N ARG A 1021 -2.89 -36.19 -17.11
CA ARG A 1021 -3.25 -35.61 -18.42
C ARG A 1021 -3.86 -34.18 -18.33
N ARG A 1022 -4.58 -33.88 -17.25
CA ARG A 1022 -5.21 -32.57 -16.97
C ARG A 1022 -4.29 -31.50 -16.37
N ALA A 1023 -3.15 -31.87 -15.77
CA ALA A 1023 -2.16 -30.94 -15.22
C ALA A 1023 -0.79 -31.11 -15.88
N ALA A 1024 -0.79 -31.70 -17.10
CA ALA A 1024 0.37 -32.28 -17.73
C ALA A 1024 1.52 -31.28 -18.02
N PHE A 1025 1.16 -30.01 -17.99
CA PHE A 1025 1.83 -28.93 -18.67
C PHE A 1025 2.58 -27.99 -17.73
N LEU A 1026 2.38 -28.10 -16.41
CA LEU A 1026 3.00 -27.22 -15.43
C LEU A 1026 4.40 -27.69 -15.01
N PHE A 1027 4.76 -28.96 -15.23
CA PHE A 1027 5.81 -29.54 -14.39
C PHE A 1027 6.74 -30.59 -15.00
N HIS A 1028 6.61 -31.07 -16.24
CA HIS A 1028 7.59 -32.05 -16.73
C HIS A 1028 8.84 -31.38 -17.32
N GLU A 1029 9.92 -31.31 -16.54
CA GLU A 1029 11.24 -30.88 -17.01
C GLU A 1029 12.29 -31.95 -16.67
N ILE A 1030 13.24 -32.21 -17.58
CA ILE A 1030 14.37 -33.12 -17.30
C ILE A 1030 15.50 -32.27 -16.72
N PHE A 1031 15.84 -32.51 -15.45
CA PHE A 1031 16.95 -31.81 -14.82
C PHE A 1031 18.28 -32.48 -15.17
N ARG A 1032 19.30 -31.66 -15.51
CA ARG A 1032 20.65 -32.12 -15.89
C ARG A 1032 21.68 -31.61 -14.91
N LYS A 1033 22.33 -32.51 -14.17
CA LYS A 1033 23.36 -32.18 -13.18
C LYS A 1033 24.75 -32.52 -13.70
N ALA A 1034 25.70 -31.60 -13.55
CA ALA A 1034 27.10 -31.87 -13.87
C ALA A 1034 27.69 -32.85 -12.85
N ILE A 1035 28.39 -33.86 -13.35
CA ILE A 1035 29.06 -34.89 -12.55
C ILE A 1035 30.50 -35.08 -13.03
N ALA A 1036 31.37 -35.47 -12.11
CA ALA A 1036 32.72 -35.93 -12.39
C ALA A 1036 32.97 -37.24 -11.63
N PHE A 1037 33.56 -38.24 -12.27
CA PHE A 1037 33.78 -39.56 -11.66
C PHE A 1037 35.04 -40.24 -12.21
N LYS A 1038 35.66 -41.12 -11.43
CA LYS A 1038 36.83 -41.89 -11.88
C LYS A 1038 36.47 -42.87 -12.99
N LYS A 1039 37.39 -43.08 -13.94
CA LYS A 1039 37.15 -43.89 -15.14
C LYS A 1039 36.77 -45.36 -14.86
N ASP A 1040 37.20 -45.90 -13.72
CA ASP A 1040 37.03 -47.29 -13.29
C ASP A 1040 35.83 -47.54 -12.36
N ILE A 1041 35.01 -46.52 -12.06
CA ILE A 1041 33.80 -46.68 -11.25
C ILE A 1041 32.80 -47.63 -11.92
N SER A 1042 32.33 -48.62 -11.15
CA SER A 1042 31.23 -49.52 -11.54
C SER A 1042 29.86 -48.89 -11.35
N VAL A 1043 28.84 -49.37 -12.08
CA VAL A 1043 27.44 -48.96 -11.91
C VAL A 1043 26.96 -49.21 -10.48
N LEU A 1044 27.41 -50.28 -9.82
CA LEU A 1044 27.10 -50.53 -8.40
C LEU A 1044 27.58 -49.40 -7.48
N GLN A 1045 28.85 -49.02 -7.58
CA GLN A 1045 29.44 -47.95 -6.76
C GLN A 1045 28.77 -46.61 -7.05
N PHE A 1046 28.46 -46.34 -8.32
CA PHE A 1046 27.74 -45.15 -8.75
C PHE A 1046 26.33 -45.10 -8.14
N ASN A 1047 25.56 -46.18 -8.25
CA ASN A 1047 24.22 -46.30 -7.65
C ASN A 1047 24.28 -46.17 -6.12
N GLN A 1048 25.27 -46.78 -5.45
CA GLN A 1048 25.43 -46.67 -4.00
C GLN A 1048 25.67 -45.22 -3.56
N PHE A 1049 26.59 -44.52 -4.23
CA PHE A 1049 26.85 -43.11 -3.96
C PHE A 1049 25.59 -42.24 -4.08
N PHE A 1050 24.82 -42.40 -5.17
CA PHE A 1050 23.58 -41.65 -5.34
C PHE A 1050 22.46 -42.10 -4.39
N THR A 1051 22.48 -43.35 -3.94
CA THR A 1051 21.58 -43.82 -2.88
C THR A 1051 21.88 -43.13 -1.56
N ASP A 1052 23.16 -42.93 -1.22
CA ASP A 1052 23.54 -42.17 -0.02
C ASP A 1052 23.17 -40.69 -0.12
N ILE A 1053 23.19 -40.11 -1.31
CA ILE A 1053 22.62 -38.78 -1.57
C ILE A 1053 21.11 -38.76 -1.31
N LEU A 1054 20.35 -39.78 -1.73
CA LEU A 1054 18.90 -39.86 -1.47
C LEU A 1054 18.57 -39.95 0.01
N LYS A 1055 19.40 -40.63 0.81
CA LYS A 1055 19.24 -40.68 2.28
C LYS A 1055 19.35 -39.30 2.93
N GLN A 1056 20.00 -38.35 2.27
CA GLN A 1056 20.13 -36.96 2.71
C GLN A 1056 19.02 -36.04 2.17
N SER A 1057 17.99 -36.59 1.51
CA SER A 1057 16.91 -35.81 0.94
C SER A 1057 16.16 -34.98 1.99
N PHE A 1058 15.79 -33.77 1.59
CA PHE A 1058 14.88 -32.89 2.34
C PHE A 1058 13.48 -33.53 2.47
N ASP A 1059 13.08 -34.36 1.52
CA ASP A 1059 11.85 -35.14 1.61
C ASP A 1059 12.12 -36.49 2.32
N PRO A 1060 11.58 -36.71 3.52
CA PRO A 1060 11.78 -37.97 4.25
C PRO A 1060 11.26 -39.19 3.49
N GLN A 1061 10.19 -39.03 2.70
CA GLN A 1061 9.65 -40.13 1.89
C GLN A 1061 10.65 -40.57 0.82
N CYS A 1062 11.57 -39.69 0.44
CA CYS A 1062 12.59 -39.99 -0.55
C CYS A 1062 13.76 -40.81 0.01
N ARG A 1063 13.98 -40.81 1.32
CA ARG A 1063 15.12 -41.46 1.98
C ARG A 1063 15.07 -42.98 1.95
N ARG A 1064 13.89 -43.55 1.69
CA ARG A 1064 13.68 -45.01 1.57
C ARG A 1064 14.02 -45.57 0.18
N PHE A 1065 14.16 -44.71 -0.83
CA PHE A 1065 14.43 -45.15 -2.19
C PHE A 1065 15.91 -45.41 -2.42
N ILE A 1066 16.20 -46.29 -3.38
CA ILE A 1066 17.55 -46.55 -3.88
C ILE A 1066 17.73 -45.92 -5.26
N ALA A 1067 18.97 -45.59 -5.61
CA ALA A 1067 19.30 -45.02 -6.91
C ALA A 1067 19.56 -46.14 -7.94
N GLU A 1068 19.00 -46.00 -9.13
CA GLU A 1068 19.27 -46.85 -10.28
C GLU A 1068 19.56 -46.02 -11.53
N VAL A 1069 20.71 -46.26 -12.17
CA VAL A 1069 20.98 -45.79 -13.53
C VAL A 1069 20.23 -46.66 -14.54
N LYS A 1070 19.47 -46.01 -15.41
CA LYS A 1070 18.72 -46.62 -16.49
C LYS A 1070 19.12 -46.05 -17.86
N LYS A 1071 19.11 -46.91 -18.86
CA LYS A 1071 19.37 -46.59 -20.27
C LYS A 1071 18.08 -46.62 -21.07
N ARG A 1072 17.80 -45.57 -21.85
CA ARG A 1072 16.64 -45.52 -22.76
C ARG A 1072 16.82 -46.53 -23.90
N VAL A 1073 15.79 -47.35 -24.13
CA VAL A 1073 15.75 -48.38 -25.19
C VAL A 1073 14.70 -48.08 -26.27
N LYS A 1074 13.70 -47.23 -26.00
CA LYS A 1074 12.77 -46.68 -27.00
C LYS A 1074 12.58 -45.18 -26.83
N SER A 1075 12.35 -44.46 -27.93
CA SER A 1075 12.17 -43.00 -27.94
C SER A 1075 10.72 -42.56 -27.71
N ALA A 1076 9.73 -43.31 -28.20
CA ALA A 1076 8.31 -42.98 -28.07
C ALA A 1076 7.41 -44.24 -28.07
N PRO A 1077 6.64 -44.53 -26.99
CA PRO A 1077 6.83 -43.94 -25.67
C PRO A 1077 8.24 -44.25 -25.15
N ALA A 1078 8.83 -43.31 -24.40
CA ALA A 1078 10.18 -43.49 -23.89
C ALA A 1078 10.23 -44.68 -22.91
N GLU A 1079 11.04 -45.69 -23.21
CA GLU A 1079 11.22 -46.91 -22.40
C GLU A 1079 12.65 -46.96 -21.88
N TYR A 1080 12.83 -47.28 -20.60
CA TYR A 1080 14.12 -47.29 -19.91
C TYR A 1080 14.35 -48.63 -19.23
N VAL A 1081 15.54 -49.21 -19.37
CA VAL A 1081 15.95 -50.46 -18.72
C VAL A 1081 17.11 -50.21 -17.77
N ARG A 1082 17.17 -50.98 -16.67
CA ARG A 1082 18.28 -50.95 -15.72
C ARG A 1082 19.59 -51.39 -16.38
N VAL A 1083 20.68 -50.72 -16.05
CA VAL A 1083 22.04 -51.11 -16.44
C VAL A 1083 22.59 -52.12 -15.43
N ALA A 1084 23.36 -53.11 -15.88
CA ALA A 1084 23.90 -54.14 -14.99
C ALA A 1084 24.96 -53.56 -14.03
N ASP A 1085 24.91 -53.99 -12.76
CA ASP A 1085 25.73 -53.44 -11.67
C ASP A 1085 27.25 -53.61 -11.89
N THR A 1086 27.66 -54.61 -12.66
CA THR A 1086 29.07 -54.94 -12.97
C THR A 1086 29.65 -54.12 -14.13
N GLU A 1087 28.85 -53.34 -14.86
CA GLU A 1087 29.34 -52.50 -15.96
C GLU A 1087 30.13 -51.29 -15.43
N ALA A 1088 31.17 -50.88 -16.18
CA ALA A 1088 31.88 -49.63 -15.91
C ALA A 1088 31.03 -48.44 -16.38
N VAL A 1089 31.05 -47.33 -15.64
CA VAL A 1089 30.20 -46.17 -15.94
C VAL A 1089 30.70 -45.36 -17.13
N ALA A 1090 32.02 -45.19 -17.28
CA ALA A 1090 32.60 -44.32 -18.31
C ALA A 1090 32.17 -44.68 -19.75
N PRO A 1091 32.22 -45.95 -20.20
CA PRO A 1091 31.79 -46.34 -21.55
C PRO A 1091 30.32 -46.04 -21.86
N LEU A 1092 29.45 -45.97 -20.83
CA LEU A 1092 28.03 -45.67 -21.00
C LEU A 1092 27.80 -44.26 -21.55
N PHE A 1093 28.75 -43.35 -21.35
CA PHE A 1093 28.67 -41.95 -21.74
C PHE A 1093 29.45 -41.59 -23.03
N GLU A 1094 30.18 -42.55 -23.62
CA GLU A 1094 31.13 -42.30 -24.73
C GLU A 1094 30.55 -42.59 -26.15
N GLY A 1095 29.36 -43.19 -26.28
CA GLY A 1095 28.77 -43.60 -27.59
C GLY A 1095 27.86 -42.58 -28.31
N GLU A 1096 27.46 -42.89 -29.55
CA GLU A 1096 26.41 -42.19 -30.33
C GLU A 1096 25.05 -42.31 -29.63
N GLY A 1097 24.81 -41.43 -28.66
CA GLY A 1097 23.64 -41.54 -27.78
C GLY A 1097 23.84 -40.88 -26.41
N LYS A 1098 24.59 -39.78 -26.33
CA LYS A 1098 24.84 -39.01 -25.09
C LYS A 1098 23.56 -38.55 -24.35
N ASP A 1099 22.40 -38.74 -24.97
CA ASP A 1099 21.07 -38.32 -24.51
C ASP A 1099 20.17 -39.45 -23.95
N ILE A 1100 20.74 -40.58 -23.53
CA ILE A 1100 20.00 -41.84 -23.29
C ILE A 1100 20.01 -42.32 -21.82
N LEU A 1101 20.95 -41.86 -20.98
CA LEU A 1101 21.06 -42.29 -19.57
C LEU A 1101 20.26 -41.40 -18.61
N LYS A 1102 19.67 -42.02 -17.58
CA LYS A 1102 18.88 -41.35 -16.56
C LYS A 1102 19.08 -42.04 -15.20
N LEU A 1103 19.24 -41.25 -14.15
CA LEU A 1103 19.24 -41.71 -12.77
C LEU A 1103 17.81 -41.63 -12.20
N VAL A 1104 17.36 -42.72 -11.59
CA VAL A 1104 15.98 -42.92 -11.11
C VAL A 1104 15.99 -43.37 -9.66
N ALA A 1105 15.07 -42.86 -8.85
CA ALA A 1105 14.84 -43.35 -7.49
C ALA A 1105 13.82 -44.49 -7.56
N VAL A 1106 14.09 -45.63 -6.94
CA VAL A 1106 13.27 -46.84 -7.01
C VAL A 1106 12.92 -47.31 -5.61
N ASP A 1107 11.66 -47.70 -5.39
CA ASP A 1107 11.20 -48.27 -4.13
C ASP A 1107 11.65 -49.72 -4.04
N PRO A 1108 12.52 -50.09 -3.08
CA PRO A 1108 12.91 -51.49 -2.92
C PRO A 1108 11.71 -52.39 -2.58
N ALA A 1109 10.57 -51.84 -2.12
CA ALA A 1109 9.35 -52.57 -1.82
C ALA A 1109 8.28 -52.54 -2.94
N ALA A 1110 8.48 -51.78 -4.02
CA ALA A 1110 7.52 -51.69 -5.11
C ALA A 1110 7.49 -52.94 -5.99
N ARG A 1111 6.31 -53.27 -6.51
CA ARG A 1111 6.17 -54.27 -7.59
C ARG A 1111 6.66 -53.64 -8.90
N ALA A 1112 7.17 -54.45 -9.83
CA ALA A 1112 7.69 -53.98 -11.13
C ALA A 1112 6.68 -53.16 -11.97
N SER A 1113 5.40 -53.19 -11.62
CA SER A 1113 4.31 -52.43 -12.24
C SER A 1113 4.05 -51.05 -11.62
N ASP A 1114 4.66 -50.72 -10.48
CA ASP A 1114 4.38 -49.48 -9.77
C ASP A 1114 5.09 -48.29 -10.45
N PRO A 1115 4.43 -47.12 -10.55
CA PRO A 1115 5.03 -45.96 -11.18
C PRO A 1115 6.26 -45.46 -10.40
N GLU A 1116 7.36 -45.18 -11.11
CA GLU A 1116 8.60 -44.64 -10.53
C GLU A 1116 8.32 -43.32 -9.77
N PRO A 1117 8.87 -43.12 -8.55
CA PRO A 1117 8.76 -41.86 -7.83
C PRO A 1117 9.51 -40.76 -8.60
N ASN A 1118 8.78 -39.78 -9.10
CA ASN A 1118 9.35 -38.69 -9.89
C ASN A 1118 9.67 -37.49 -9.01
N ASN A 1119 10.84 -37.42 -8.37
CA ASN A 1119 11.54 -36.16 -7.99
C ASN A 1119 12.66 -36.30 -6.94
N CYS A 1120 12.91 -37.46 -6.35
CA CYS A 1120 13.66 -37.52 -5.10
C CYS A 1120 15.10 -36.96 -5.13
N PHE A 1121 15.81 -37.05 -6.26
CA PHE A 1121 17.13 -36.45 -6.40
C PHE A 1121 17.11 -34.93 -6.37
N LEU A 1122 16.07 -34.30 -6.95
CA LEU A 1122 15.92 -32.84 -6.98
C LEU A 1122 15.87 -32.24 -5.56
N TRP A 1123 15.38 -33.02 -4.59
CA TRP A 1123 15.23 -32.62 -3.20
C TRP A 1123 16.47 -32.92 -2.34
N THR A 1124 17.66 -32.85 -2.93
CA THR A 1124 18.93 -33.05 -2.22
C THR A 1124 19.83 -31.84 -2.46
N GLN A 1125 20.61 -31.45 -1.44
CA GLN A 1125 21.55 -30.31 -1.55
C GLN A 1125 22.49 -30.47 -2.76
N ALA A 1126 23.02 -31.69 -2.96
CA ALA A 1126 23.93 -32.00 -4.05
C ALA A 1126 23.37 -31.66 -5.43
N PHE A 1127 22.07 -31.87 -5.68
CA PHE A 1127 21.44 -31.57 -6.96
C PHE A 1127 20.96 -30.12 -7.08
N LEU A 1128 20.56 -29.48 -5.98
CA LEU A 1128 20.14 -28.08 -5.99
C LEU A 1128 21.31 -27.11 -6.14
N ASP A 1129 22.49 -27.45 -5.61
CA ASP A 1129 23.67 -26.62 -5.70
C ASP A 1129 24.14 -26.40 -7.15
N ASP A 1130 24.94 -25.38 -7.37
CA ASP A 1130 25.54 -25.04 -8.66
C ASP A 1130 26.86 -25.78 -8.93
N LYS A 1131 27.42 -26.49 -7.92
CA LYS A 1131 28.67 -27.26 -7.98
C LYS A 1131 28.52 -28.58 -8.74
N THR A 1132 29.62 -29.07 -9.31
CA THR A 1132 29.71 -30.41 -9.94
C THR A 1132 29.69 -31.49 -8.85
N ILE A 1133 28.90 -32.56 -9.02
CA ILE A 1133 28.93 -33.70 -8.08
C ILE A 1133 30.12 -34.59 -8.42
N VAL A 1134 31.01 -34.78 -7.46
CA VAL A 1134 32.19 -35.64 -7.61
C VAL A 1134 31.91 -37.02 -7.00
N VAL A 1135 32.00 -38.06 -7.82
CA VAL A 1135 31.87 -39.48 -7.40
C VAL A 1135 33.28 -40.06 -7.32
N SER A 1136 33.75 -40.31 -6.10
CA SER A 1136 35.15 -40.64 -5.81
C SER A 1136 35.37 -42.06 -5.31
#